data_AF-A0A969BHE2-F1
#
_entry.id   AF-A0A969BHE2-F1
#
_cell.length_a   1.000
_cell.length_b   1.000
_cell.length_c   1.000
_cell.angle_alpha   90.00
_cell.angle_beta   90.00
_cell.angle_gamma   90.00
#
_symmetry.space_group_name_H-M   'P 1'
#
loop_
_entity.id
_entity.type
_entity.pdbx_description
1 polymer ?
#
loop_
_entity_poly.entity_id
_entity_poly.type
_entity_poly.pdbx_seq_one_letter_code
_entity_poly.pdbx_strand_id
1 'polypeptide(L)'
;MNPNHELAWRNKANALEKLGRHEEAFQLYERALKINPNWHYLWHLRGIWLCIYSHKYADAIECFDRAIKLQSEDYLYWHGRGFALLQLAKYEEAIQSFDKAIELNPNYEAAWYWRGLYLQELQQYEQVIASYDKAIDIKPDYNEAWYGRGVALASLERFEEAVASYNKVIEIEPDYHEAWLSLGIALGNLERYEEAVTSYDKAIEIKPDYHEAWYNRGIILCDKLGRYEEAIASNNEALKLKPDFHPAWYNRGIALNKWGKFSEAIASFEEVIKLKPDDHRAWNSRGNALLDLERFEEAIASCEQALKFKPDYYSAWYDRGVALGNLRCYEDAITSYDQALKYKPDHINAWNNRGSALDNLRRCEEGIASYDQALKLQPDYYTAWYNRGVALVNLEQHEEAIASYDKALEIKPDDYNTWINRAIATSNIVEISHSFILPVITSYPDLTITFKNPDLNEGGKQGLFASYEEGLKHCPQETHPEGWGKLHQAIGNAHYTYGCKDENPYPHWRKALSCYENARKTLTQFPEAHLELLQDFIRCLSALGQTSEAEELQRRATDILQNLLENTPSPARKQQLALRFAGFQQLTVDLAIQSGNWCAALELAEKGKNACLSWLLYSLGDDSSPTYSQIQNLLNPTTAIAYWHISPNALNTFIVKHNAPSPIVVSPQLSTINPPEENQASDGQLPTTVKRHREFEAWVQNSNKEYADYREIKYSEEVGQSTWRVSEAFRSRSVPQERNRLPDLLEDLGKILDIDAIVNAISPDNETSPIANLILIPHQDLHRFPLHFLFPEQFTVTYLPSAKIGLSLRDHANYQEIINQKIPISANSY
;
A
#
# COMPACT_ATOMS: atom_id res chain seq x y z
N MET A 1 20.91 14.22 -88.33
CA MET A 1 21.61 15.03 -87.32
C MET A 1 23.10 14.91 -87.57
N ASN A 2 23.83 16.02 -87.57
CA ASN A 2 25.29 16.00 -87.68
C ASN A 2 25.86 15.28 -86.44
N PRO A 3 26.58 14.15 -86.57
CA PRO A 3 27.07 13.36 -85.43
C PRO A 3 28.00 14.13 -84.48
N ASN A 4 28.61 15.23 -84.96
CA ASN A 4 29.62 16.01 -84.25
C ASN A 4 29.07 17.29 -83.60
N HIS A 5 27.75 17.51 -83.59
CA HIS A 5 27.17 18.71 -82.98
C HIS A 5 26.72 18.42 -81.54
N GLU A 6 27.55 18.80 -80.57
CA GLU A 6 27.36 18.59 -79.13
C GLU A 6 25.96 19.00 -78.67
N LEU A 7 25.52 20.21 -79.00
CA LEU A 7 24.21 20.74 -78.61
C LEU A 7 23.01 19.84 -79.02
N ALA A 8 23.12 19.06 -80.10
CA ALA A 8 22.04 18.22 -80.60
C ALA A 8 21.86 16.95 -79.75
N TRP A 9 22.96 16.33 -79.30
CA TRP A 9 22.93 15.19 -78.39
C TRP A 9 22.38 15.62 -77.02
N ARG A 10 22.82 16.77 -76.50
CA ARG A 10 22.31 17.37 -75.26
C ARG A 10 20.80 17.62 -75.31
N ASN A 11 20.32 18.30 -76.34
CA ASN A 11 18.91 18.65 -76.46
C ASN A 11 18.03 17.40 -76.61
N LYS A 12 18.53 16.37 -77.31
CA LYS A 12 17.83 15.09 -77.44
C LYS A 12 17.78 14.33 -76.11
N ALA A 13 18.87 14.29 -75.36
CA ALA A 13 18.90 13.64 -74.05
C ALA A 13 17.95 14.34 -73.06
N ASN A 14 18.03 15.67 -72.96
CA ASN A 14 17.16 16.46 -72.11
C ASN A 14 15.67 16.32 -72.48
N ALA A 15 15.36 16.19 -73.79
CA ALA A 15 14.00 15.92 -74.23
C ALA A 15 13.52 14.52 -73.82
N LEU A 16 14.39 13.51 -73.88
CA LEU A 16 14.07 12.14 -73.44
C LEU A 16 13.87 12.07 -71.92
N GLU A 17 14.69 12.75 -71.14
CA GLU A 17 14.51 12.90 -69.68
C GLU A 17 13.16 13.53 -69.35
N LYS A 18 12.80 14.63 -70.03
CA LYS A 18 11.50 15.29 -69.84
C LYS A 18 10.30 14.43 -70.25
N LEU A 19 10.51 13.41 -71.09
CA LEU A 19 9.50 12.45 -71.51
C LEU A 19 9.47 11.19 -70.63
N GLY A 20 10.24 11.14 -69.55
CA GLY A 20 10.34 9.97 -68.65
C GLY A 20 11.11 8.78 -69.23
N ARG A 21 11.81 8.96 -70.36
CA ARG A 21 12.57 7.91 -71.08
C ARG A 21 14.03 7.89 -70.63
N HIS A 22 14.23 7.69 -69.33
CA HIS A 22 15.53 7.85 -68.65
C HIS A 22 16.60 6.87 -69.15
N GLU A 23 16.23 5.62 -69.44
CA GLU A 23 17.18 4.61 -69.93
C GLU A 23 17.71 4.96 -71.34
N GLU A 24 16.85 5.49 -72.20
CA GLU A 24 17.25 5.93 -73.54
C GLU A 24 18.09 7.20 -73.50
N ALA A 25 17.81 8.10 -72.56
CA ALA A 25 18.65 9.25 -72.29
C ALA A 25 20.04 8.82 -71.80
N PHE A 26 20.11 7.80 -70.93
CA PHE A 26 21.37 7.24 -70.45
C PHE A 26 22.21 6.59 -71.54
N GLN A 27 21.62 5.74 -72.38
CA GLN A 27 22.31 5.17 -73.54
C GLN A 27 22.85 6.24 -74.49
N LEU A 28 22.14 7.37 -74.57
CA LEU A 28 22.56 8.51 -75.36
C LEU A 28 23.72 9.29 -74.71
N TYR A 29 23.76 9.44 -73.39
CA TYR A 29 24.92 9.96 -72.66
C TYR A 29 26.15 9.08 -72.90
N GLU A 30 26.03 7.76 -72.75
CA GLU A 30 27.11 6.80 -72.96
C GLU A 30 27.67 6.86 -74.39
N ARG A 31 26.80 6.96 -75.39
CA ARG A 31 27.21 7.10 -76.79
C ARG A 31 27.89 8.44 -77.05
N ALA A 32 27.39 9.53 -76.47
CA ALA A 32 27.96 10.85 -76.65
C ALA A 32 29.33 10.99 -75.94
N LEU A 33 29.50 10.39 -74.76
CA LEU A 33 30.78 10.33 -74.03
C LEU A 33 31.84 9.51 -74.77
N LYS A 34 31.45 8.47 -75.54
CA LYS A 34 32.38 7.74 -76.43
C LYS A 34 32.89 8.58 -77.59
N ILE A 35 32.09 9.54 -78.06
CA ILE A 35 32.44 10.43 -79.18
C ILE A 35 33.28 11.62 -78.68
N ASN A 36 32.91 12.21 -77.54
CA ASN A 36 33.67 13.27 -76.89
C ASN A 36 33.80 13.03 -75.37
N PRO A 37 34.90 12.43 -74.91
CA PRO A 37 35.16 12.20 -73.49
C PRO A 37 35.45 13.48 -72.67
N ASN A 38 35.78 14.60 -73.31
CA ASN A 38 36.13 15.85 -72.64
C ASN A 38 34.90 16.71 -72.30
N TRP A 39 33.70 16.24 -72.60
CA TRP A 39 32.48 16.98 -72.36
C TRP A 39 32.00 16.83 -70.90
N HIS A 40 32.51 17.71 -70.03
CA HIS A 40 32.27 17.72 -68.58
C HIS A 40 30.78 17.63 -68.19
N TYR A 41 29.88 18.35 -68.87
CA TYR A 41 28.45 18.36 -68.55
C TYR A 41 27.77 17.00 -68.75
N LEU A 42 28.21 16.19 -69.73
CA LEU A 42 27.67 14.83 -69.91
C LEU A 42 28.11 13.88 -68.79
N TRP A 43 29.33 14.05 -68.27
CA TRP A 43 29.77 13.31 -67.08
C TRP A 43 28.89 13.66 -65.87
N HIS A 44 28.52 14.93 -65.70
CA HIS A 44 27.57 15.34 -64.66
C HIS A 44 26.18 14.72 -64.84
N LEU A 45 25.60 14.77 -66.04
CA LEU A 45 24.30 14.15 -66.32
C LEU A 45 24.32 12.64 -66.10
N ARG A 46 25.41 11.97 -66.49
CA ARG A 46 25.61 10.55 -66.22
C ARG A 46 25.69 10.27 -64.72
N GLY A 47 26.41 11.08 -63.96
CA GLY A 47 26.50 10.97 -62.49
C GLY A 47 25.14 11.13 -61.83
N ILE A 48 24.34 12.14 -62.22
CA ILE A 48 22.97 12.32 -61.72
C ILE A 48 22.13 11.08 -62.00
N TRP A 49 22.17 10.57 -63.22
CA TRP A 49 21.40 9.39 -63.59
C TRP A 49 21.79 8.16 -62.74
N LEU A 50 23.09 7.97 -62.50
CA LEU A 50 23.59 6.88 -61.66
C LEU A 50 23.15 7.01 -60.20
N CYS A 51 23.08 8.24 -59.66
CA CYS A 51 22.57 8.52 -58.33
C CYS A 51 21.06 8.26 -58.20
N ILE A 52 20.26 8.74 -59.16
CA ILE A 52 18.79 8.74 -59.06
C ILE A 52 18.20 7.39 -59.46
N TYR A 53 18.66 6.78 -60.55
CA TYR A 53 17.98 5.61 -61.15
C TYR A 53 18.70 4.28 -60.92
N SER A 54 20.03 4.29 -60.76
CA SER A 54 20.82 3.07 -60.58
C SER A 54 21.33 2.86 -59.15
N HIS A 55 21.25 3.87 -58.28
CA HIS A 55 21.83 3.86 -56.93
C HIS A 55 23.31 3.43 -56.90
N LYS A 56 24.05 3.69 -57.99
CA LYS A 56 25.48 3.35 -58.13
C LYS A 56 26.35 4.55 -57.77
N TYR A 57 26.40 4.84 -56.47
CA TYR A 57 27.00 6.07 -55.97
C TYR A 57 28.53 6.16 -56.18
N ALA A 58 29.25 5.03 -56.12
CA ALA A 58 30.69 5.03 -56.41
C ALA A 58 31.00 5.41 -57.86
N ASP A 59 30.27 4.83 -58.82
CA ASP A 59 30.39 5.16 -60.24
C ASP A 59 29.96 6.61 -60.52
N ALA A 60 28.96 7.11 -59.78
CA ALA A 60 28.53 8.50 -59.87
C ALA A 60 29.62 9.47 -59.39
N ILE A 61 30.30 9.16 -58.28
CA ILE A 61 31.44 9.94 -57.78
C ILE A 61 32.54 10.01 -58.84
N GLU A 62 32.90 8.89 -59.50
CA GLU A 62 33.88 8.92 -60.58
C GLU A 62 33.46 9.83 -61.73
N CYS A 63 32.16 9.84 -62.07
CA CYS A 63 31.63 10.72 -63.10
C CYS A 63 31.74 12.19 -62.68
N PHE A 64 31.41 12.54 -61.43
CA PHE A 64 31.57 13.90 -60.94
C PHE A 64 33.03 14.32 -60.80
N ASP A 65 33.93 13.45 -60.35
CA ASP A 65 35.36 13.71 -60.28
C ASP A 65 35.95 14.00 -61.66
N ARG A 66 35.51 13.26 -62.69
CA ARG A 66 35.88 13.53 -64.09
C ARG A 66 35.33 14.87 -64.58
N ALA A 67 34.07 15.20 -64.25
CA ALA A 67 33.49 16.50 -64.58
C ALA A 67 34.25 17.66 -63.93
N ILE A 68 34.59 17.53 -62.63
CA ILE A 68 35.37 18.51 -61.85
C ILE A 68 36.78 18.67 -62.41
N LYS A 69 37.44 17.57 -62.81
CA LYS A 69 38.77 17.62 -63.41
C LYS A 69 38.79 18.35 -64.76
N LEU A 70 37.71 18.23 -65.53
CA LEU A 70 37.56 18.90 -66.83
C LEU A 70 37.14 20.37 -66.66
N GLN A 71 36.30 20.67 -65.68
CA GLN A 71 35.86 22.03 -65.32
C GLN A 71 35.52 22.10 -63.82
N SER A 72 36.36 22.76 -63.04
CA SER A 72 36.25 22.80 -61.58
C SER A 72 35.35 23.92 -61.03
N GLU A 73 35.00 24.91 -61.86
CA GLU A 73 34.28 26.12 -61.44
C GLU A 73 32.74 25.98 -61.44
N ASP A 74 32.21 24.82 -61.85
CA ASP A 74 30.76 24.57 -61.85
C ASP A 74 30.33 23.94 -60.52
N TYR A 75 29.59 24.70 -59.70
CA TYR A 75 29.14 24.28 -58.37
C TYR A 75 28.23 23.03 -58.40
N LEU A 76 27.53 22.77 -59.51
CA LEU A 76 26.62 21.62 -59.63
C LEU A 76 27.37 20.28 -59.59
N TYR A 77 28.64 20.26 -60.00
CA TYR A 77 29.44 19.02 -60.00
C TYR A 77 29.87 18.67 -58.58
N TRP A 78 30.26 19.68 -57.81
CA TRP A 78 30.60 19.55 -56.40
C TRP A 78 29.38 19.15 -55.55
N HIS A 79 28.21 19.76 -55.81
CA HIS A 79 26.94 19.36 -55.19
C HIS A 79 26.59 17.90 -55.50
N GLY A 80 26.64 17.50 -56.79
CA GLY A 80 26.37 16.11 -57.19
C GLY A 80 27.33 15.09 -56.57
N ARG A 81 28.62 15.44 -56.49
CA ARG A 81 29.64 14.64 -55.79
C ARG A 81 29.34 14.50 -54.31
N GLY A 82 29.00 15.61 -53.64
CA GLY A 82 28.63 15.62 -52.22
C GLY A 82 27.43 14.72 -51.93
N PHE A 83 26.38 14.80 -52.77
CA PHE A 83 25.20 13.94 -52.64
C PHE A 83 25.56 12.45 -52.78
N ALA A 84 26.38 12.09 -53.77
CA ALA A 84 26.80 10.70 -53.96
C ALA A 84 27.68 10.18 -52.81
N LEU A 85 28.56 11.02 -52.24
CA LEU A 85 29.40 10.70 -51.09
C LEU A 85 28.57 10.44 -49.83
N LEU A 86 27.49 11.19 -49.63
CA LEU A 86 26.56 10.93 -48.53
C LEU A 86 26.03 9.51 -48.59
N GLN A 87 25.53 9.09 -49.74
CA GLN A 87 24.84 7.80 -49.88
C GLN A 87 25.77 6.62 -49.58
N LEU A 88 27.09 6.88 -49.52
CA LEU A 88 28.14 5.94 -49.08
C LEU A 88 28.63 6.19 -47.64
N ALA A 89 27.92 7.00 -46.85
CA ALA A 89 28.24 7.41 -45.49
C ALA A 89 29.64 8.08 -45.33
N LYS A 90 30.13 8.76 -46.39
CA LYS A 90 31.41 9.50 -46.37
C LYS A 90 31.17 10.97 -46.02
N TYR A 91 30.76 11.23 -44.78
CA TYR A 91 30.24 12.52 -44.34
C TYR A 91 31.24 13.69 -44.48
N GLU A 92 32.50 13.50 -44.08
CA GLU A 92 33.50 14.58 -44.13
C GLU A 92 33.85 14.98 -45.58
N GLU A 93 34.01 14.00 -46.48
CA GLU A 93 34.27 14.24 -47.90
C GLU A 93 33.04 14.90 -48.58
N ALA A 94 31.83 14.53 -48.14
CA ALA A 94 30.59 15.13 -48.62
C ALA A 94 30.54 16.61 -48.23
N ILE A 95 30.76 16.93 -46.95
CA ILE A 95 30.79 18.31 -46.42
C ILE A 95 31.81 19.15 -47.18
N GLN A 96 33.03 18.65 -47.40
CA GLN A 96 34.05 19.36 -48.20
C GLN A 96 33.57 19.66 -49.64
N SER A 97 32.80 18.74 -50.23
CA SER A 97 32.22 18.94 -51.56
C SER A 97 31.14 20.02 -51.55
N PHE A 98 30.30 20.08 -50.52
CA PHE A 98 29.31 21.16 -50.38
C PHE A 98 29.95 22.50 -50.02
N ASP A 99 30.99 22.53 -49.19
CA ASP A 99 31.77 23.74 -48.91
C ASP A 99 32.34 24.32 -50.20
N LYS A 100 32.85 23.47 -51.11
CA LYS A 100 33.28 23.90 -52.45
C LYS A 100 32.14 24.36 -53.34
N ALA A 101 30.97 23.71 -53.31
CA ALA A 101 29.80 24.18 -54.04
C ALA A 101 29.33 25.56 -53.54
N ILE A 102 29.37 25.79 -52.22
CA ILE A 102 29.03 27.06 -51.56
C ILE A 102 30.05 28.15 -51.88
N GLU A 103 31.35 27.83 -51.89
CA GLU A 103 32.42 28.78 -52.27
C GLU A 103 32.21 29.30 -53.70
N LEU A 104 31.82 28.41 -54.62
CA LEU A 104 31.57 28.74 -56.03
C LEU A 104 30.23 29.45 -56.26
N ASN A 105 29.19 29.12 -55.49
CA ASN A 105 27.90 29.81 -55.53
C ASN A 105 27.27 29.92 -54.13
N PRO A 106 27.53 31.02 -53.40
CA PRO A 106 27.01 31.22 -52.05
C PRO A 106 25.48 31.31 -51.98
N ASN A 107 24.80 31.63 -53.09
CA ASN A 107 23.35 31.78 -53.17
C ASN A 107 22.64 30.48 -53.59
N TYR A 108 23.32 29.34 -53.55
CA TYR A 108 22.70 28.04 -53.84
C TYR A 108 22.20 27.40 -52.54
N GLU A 109 20.90 27.53 -52.29
CA GLU A 109 20.21 27.08 -51.09
C GLU A 109 20.35 25.58 -50.82
N ALA A 110 20.30 24.76 -51.87
CA ALA A 110 20.38 23.30 -51.72
C ALA A 110 21.74 22.85 -51.17
N ALA A 111 22.85 23.51 -51.55
CA ALA A 111 24.16 23.17 -51.00
C ALA A 111 24.26 23.48 -49.50
N TRP A 112 23.65 24.57 -49.03
CA TRP A 112 23.55 24.90 -47.60
C TRP A 112 22.66 23.92 -46.84
N TYR A 113 21.50 23.57 -47.40
CA TYR A 113 20.59 22.57 -46.81
C TYR A 113 21.28 21.21 -46.66
N TRP A 114 21.87 20.68 -47.73
CA TRP A 114 22.52 19.38 -47.71
C TRP A 114 23.73 19.38 -46.77
N ARG A 115 24.53 20.46 -46.74
CA ARG A 115 25.59 20.63 -45.74
C ARG A 115 25.04 20.54 -44.31
N GLY A 116 23.93 21.23 -44.01
CA GLY A 116 23.27 21.17 -42.70
C GLY A 116 22.82 19.76 -42.34
N LEU A 117 22.15 19.06 -43.27
CA LEU A 117 21.66 17.69 -43.06
C LEU A 117 22.79 16.71 -42.74
N TYR A 118 24.00 16.93 -43.27
CA TYR A 118 25.14 16.03 -43.02
C TYR A 118 25.95 16.41 -41.79
N LEU A 119 26.00 17.69 -41.44
CA LEU A 119 26.52 18.10 -40.13
C LEU A 119 25.66 17.56 -38.99
N GLN A 120 24.37 17.27 -39.24
CA GLN A 120 23.45 16.70 -38.26
C GLN A 120 23.81 15.25 -37.93
N GLU A 121 24.25 14.47 -38.91
CA GLU A 121 24.79 13.11 -38.70
C GLU A 121 26.07 13.12 -37.86
N LEU A 122 26.86 14.20 -37.94
CA LEU A 122 28.04 14.43 -37.10
C LEU A 122 27.72 15.07 -35.74
N GLN A 123 26.44 15.30 -35.43
CA GLN A 123 25.96 15.95 -34.20
C GLN A 123 26.53 17.37 -33.95
N GLN A 124 26.92 18.09 -35.01
CA GLN A 124 27.46 19.45 -34.91
C GLN A 124 26.34 20.50 -34.99
N TYR A 125 25.40 20.46 -34.04
CA TYR A 125 24.10 21.13 -34.13
C TYR A 125 24.16 22.65 -34.34
N GLU A 126 25.14 23.37 -33.77
CA GLU A 126 25.29 24.82 -34.01
C GLU A 126 25.65 25.13 -35.47
N GLN A 127 26.51 24.31 -36.08
CA GLN A 127 26.87 24.48 -37.50
C GLN A 127 25.73 24.03 -38.43
N VAL A 128 24.93 23.06 -38.00
CA VAL A 128 23.68 22.64 -38.67
C VAL A 128 22.73 23.82 -38.74
N ILE A 129 22.45 24.46 -37.60
CA ILE A 129 21.56 25.63 -37.52
C ILE A 129 22.08 26.76 -38.41
N ALA A 130 23.38 27.08 -38.35
CA ALA A 130 23.96 28.12 -39.21
C ALA A 130 23.82 27.80 -40.71
N SER A 131 23.92 26.52 -41.10
CA SER A 131 23.74 26.10 -42.50
C SER A 131 22.29 26.22 -42.94
N TYR A 132 21.34 25.80 -42.11
CA TYR A 132 19.91 25.94 -42.41
C TYR A 132 19.46 27.40 -42.39
N ASP A 133 19.95 28.23 -41.47
CA ASP A 133 19.71 29.68 -41.46
C ASP A 133 20.12 30.31 -42.80
N LYS A 134 21.27 29.92 -43.35
CA LYS A 134 21.69 30.37 -44.70
C LYS A 134 20.80 29.86 -45.81
N ALA A 135 20.37 28.60 -45.77
CA ALA A 135 19.43 28.08 -46.76
C ALA A 135 18.08 28.85 -46.72
N ILE A 136 17.59 29.16 -45.52
CA ILE A 136 16.35 29.89 -45.26
C ILE A 136 16.47 31.38 -45.65
N ASP A 137 17.61 32.02 -45.38
CA ASP A 137 17.89 33.40 -45.80
C ASP A 137 17.81 33.54 -47.33
N ILE A 138 18.29 32.54 -48.07
CA ILE A 138 18.26 32.51 -49.54
C ILE A 138 16.87 32.14 -50.05
N LYS A 139 16.22 31.15 -49.44
CA LYS A 139 14.91 30.63 -49.82
C LYS A 139 14.01 30.52 -48.57
N PRO A 140 13.22 31.57 -48.25
CA PRO A 140 12.40 31.59 -47.03
C PRO A 140 11.28 30.55 -46.98
N ASP A 141 10.81 30.05 -48.12
CA ASP A 141 9.77 29.02 -48.27
C ASP A 141 10.34 27.60 -48.34
N TYR A 142 11.57 27.38 -47.85
CA TYR A 142 12.22 26.06 -47.82
C TYR A 142 11.81 25.27 -46.57
N ASN A 143 10.66 24.59 -46.65
CA ASN A 143 10.08 23.75 -45.59
C ASN A 143 11.07 22.73 -45.00
N GLU A 144 11.85 21.99 -45.79
CA GLU A 144 12.78 20.99 -45.23
C GLU A 144 13.92 21.63 -44.43
N ALA A 145 14.40 22.82 -44.83
CA ALA A 145 15.41 23.56 -44.08
C ALA A 145 14.86 24.09 -42.75
N TRP A 146 13.62 24.60 -42.73
CA TRP A 146 12.92 24.98 -41.49
C TRP A 146 12.71 23.79 -40.56
N TYR A 147 12.29 22.64 -41.09
CA TYR A 147 12.12 21.42 -40.31
C TYR A 147 13.44 20.94 -39.71
N GLY A 148 14.49 20.84 -40.53
CA GLY A 148 15.83 20.45 -40.09
C GLY A 148 16.40 21.39 -39.04
N ARG A 149 16.18 22.71 -39.18
CA ARG A 149 16.52 23.71 -38.16
C ARG A 149 15.79 23.44 -36.84
N GLY A 150 14.49 23.17 -36.90
CA GLY A 150 13.69 22.82 -35.73
C GLY A 150 14.21 21.58 -35.00
N VAL A 151 14.56 20.52 -35.74
CA VAL A 151 15.13 19.27 -35.18
C VAL A 151 16.48 19.53 -34.51
N ALA A 152 17.36 20.30 -35.14
CA ALA A 152 18.65 20.66 -34.57
C ALA A 152 18.52 21.51 -33.30
N LEU A 153 17.57 22.46 -33.28
CA LEU A 153 17.27 23.28 -32.09
C LEU A 153 16.70 22.45 -30.94
N ALA A 154 15.79 21.52 -31.23
CA ALA A 154 15.25 20.61 -30.23
C ALA A 154 16.33 19.69 -29.64
N SER A 155 17.31 19.26 -30.46
CA SER A 155 18.46 18.47 -29.99
C SER A 155 19.39 19.25 -29.05
N LEU A 156 19.38 20.59 -29.13
CA LEU A 156 20.07 21.50 -28.21
C LEU A 156 19.18 21.99 -27.06
N GLU A 157 17.99 21.39 -26.87
CA GLU A 157 16.99 21.79 -25.87
C GLU A 157 16.49 23.24 -26.01
N ARG A 158 16.67 23.87 -27.18
CA ARG A 158 16.18 25.23 -27.50
C ARG A 158 14.75 25.16 -28.04
N PHE A 159 13.83 24.70 -27.19
CA PHE A 159 12.50 24.29 -27.61
C PHE A 159 11.62 25.44 -28.14
N GLU A 160 11.69 26.67 -27.62
CA GLU A 160 10.93 27.81 -28.16
C GLU A 160 11.31 28.15 -29.60
N GLU A 161 12.60 28.10 -29.91
CA GLU A 161 13.09 28.36 -31.27
C GLU A 161 12.75 27.19 -32.22
N ALA A 162 12.74 25.96 -31.70
CA ALA A 162 12.27 24.79 -32.44
C ALA A 162 10.78 24.93 -32.79
N VAL A 163 9.93 25.33 -31.83
CA VAL A 163 8.51 25.63 -32.04
C VAL A 163 8.32 26.68 -33.13
N ALA A 164 9.09 27.77 -33.08
CA ALA A 164 9.03 28.80 -34.12
C ALA A 164 9.37 28.25 -35.51
N SER A 165 10.37 27.35 -35.59
CA SER A 165 10.78 26.71 -36.84
C SER A 165 9.72 25.75 -37.38
N TYR A 166 9.12 24.91 -36.51
CA TYR A 166 8.05 24.00 -36.92
C TYR A 166 6.77 24.73 -37.34
N ASN A 167 6.42 25.82 -36.66
CA ASN A 167 5.29 26.67 -37.08
C ASN A 167 5.52 27.26 -38.47
N LYS A 168 6.77 27.62 -38.82
CA LYS A 168 7.09 28.05 -40.19
C LYS A 168 6.90 26.94 -41.22
N VAL A 169 7.25 25.70 -40.90
CA VAL A 169 6.95 24.55 -41.76
C VAL A 169 5.44 24.42 -41.98
N ILE A 170 4.65 24.49 -40.90
CA ILE A 170 3.18 24.37 -40.95
C ILE A 170 2.52 25.53 -41.70
N GLU A 171 3.07 26.74 -41.61
CA GLU A 171 2.60 27.89 -42.40
C GLU A 171 2.83 27.69 -43.91
N ILE A 172 3.94 27.04 -44.29
CA ILE A 172 4.31 26.76 -45.69
C ILE A 172 3.54 25.54 -46.22
N GLU A 173 3.49 24.46 -45.43
CA GLU A 173 2.90 23.16 -45.77
C GLU A 173 2.07 22.63 -44.58
N PRO A 174 0.77 22.96 -44.52
CA PRO A 174 -0.09 22.60 -43.39
C PRO A 174 -0.30 21.10 -43.17
N ASP A 175 -0.09 20.27 -44.19
CA ASP A 175 -0.20 18.81 -44.20
C ASP A 175 1.13 18.09 -43.88
N TYR A 176 2.15 18.80 -43.40
CA TYR A 176 3.42 18.21 -42.97
C TYR A 176 3.29 17.55 -41.58
N HIS A 177 2.78 16.32 -41.54
CA HIS A 177 2.48 15.58 -40.30
C HIS A 177 3.69 15.38 -39.35
N GLU A 178 4.91 15.22 -39.85
CA GLU A 178 6.12 15.11 -39.01
C GLU A 178 6.43 16.42 -38.26
N ALA A 179 6.08 17.57 -38.82
CA ALA A 179 6.26 18.88 -38.19
C ALA A 179 5.23 19.07 -37.08
N TRP A 180 3.98 18.65 -37.29
CA TRP A 180 2.96 18.62 -36.23
C TRP A 180 3.33 17.69 -35.07
N LEU A 181 3.85 16.49 -35.35
CA LEU A 181 4.38 15.60 -34.31
C LEU A 181 5.53 16.27 -33.54
N SER A 182 6.52 16.80 -34.26
CA SER A 182 7.72 17.40 -33.67
C SER A 182 7.41 18.67 -32.87
N LEU A 183 6.42 19.45 -33.34
CA LEU A 183 5.85 20.58 -32.61
C LEU A 183 5.21 20.12 -31.30
N GLY A 184 4.40 19.05 -31.34
CA GLY A 184 3.80 18.47 -30.13
C GLY A 184 4.85 18.04 -29.10
N ILE A 185 5.93 17.41 -29.54
CA ILE A 185 7.05 17.00 -28.67
C ILE A 185 7.73 18.23 -28.06
N ALA A 186 8.05 19.25 -28.86
CA ALA A 186 8.68 20.47 -28.36
C ALA A 186 7.78 21.22 -27.36
N LEU A 187 6.49 21.35 -27.65
CA LEU A 187 5.50 21.96 -26.76
C LEU A 187 5.36 21.18 -25.44
N GLY A 188 5.40 19.85 -25.49
CA GLY A 188 5.39 19.01 -24.30
C GLY A 188 6.59 19.25 -23.38
N ASN A 189 7.79 19.44 -23.95
CA ASN A 189 9.00 19.81 -23.19
C ASN A 189 8.93 21.24 -22.61
N LEU A 190 8.17 22.14 -23.24
CA LEU A 190 7.85 23.47 -22.73
C LEU A 190 6.68 23.51 -21.73
N GLU A 191 6.19 22.35 -21.31
CA GLU A 191 5.02 22.20 -20.43
C GLU A 191 3.71 22.78 -20.98
N ARG A 192 3.64 23.04 -22.30
CA ARG A 192 2.44 23.53 -23.01
C ARG A 192 1.58 22.34 -23.46
N TYR A 193 1.08 21.58 -22.49
CA TYR A 193 0.53 20.24 -22.69
C TYR A 193 -0.72 20.17 -23.58
N GLU A 194 -1.68 21.10 -23.44
CA GLU A 194 -2.90 21.11 -24.28
C GLU A 194 -2.59 21.47 -25.74
N GLU A 195 -1.62 22.37 -25.97
CA GLU A 195 -1.16 22.70 -27.32
C GLU A 195 -0.39 21.52 -27.94
N ALA A 196 0.35 20.76 -27.13
CA ALA A 196 1.00 19.52 -27.56
C ALA A 196 -0.04 18.48 -28.02
N VAL A 197 -1.11 18.27 -27.25
CA VAL A 197 -2.22 17.37 -27.62
C VAL A 197 -2.87 17.83 -28.93
N THR A 198 -3.14 19.13 -29.07
CA THR A 198 -3.71 19.70 -30.30
C THR A 198 -2.81 19.45 -31.52
N SER A 199 -1.49 19.55 -31.34
CA SER A 199 -0.52 19.28 -32.40
C SER A 199 -0.50 17.80 -32.80
N TYR A 200 -0.60 16.89 -31.83
CA TYR A 200 -0.73 15.45 -32.13
C TYR A 200 -2.06 15.11 -32.81
N ASP A 201 -3.17 15.72 -32.39
CA ASP A 201 -4.47 15.55 -33.04
C ASP A 201 -4.40 15.96 -34.52
N LYS A 202 -3.69 17.05 -34.83
CA LYS A 202 -3.45 17.47 -36.22
C LYS A 202 -2.58 16.50 -37.00
N ALA A 203 -1.49 16.00 -36.40
CA ALA A 203 -0.66 14.97 -37.04
C ALA A 203 -1.48 13.70 -37.37
N ILE A 204 -2.38 13.29 -36.48
CA ILE A 204 -3.27 12.14 -36.63
C ILE A 204 -4.37 12.40 -37.68
N GLU A 205 -4.94 13.61 -37.72
CA GLU A 205 -5.95 14.00 -38.71
C GLU A 205 -5.38 13.91 -40.13
N ILE A 206 -4.13 14.37 -40.31
CA ILE A 206 -3.42 14.32 -41.59
C ILE A 206 -3.00 12.88 -41.93
N LYS A 207 -2.47 12.15 -40.95
CA LYS A 207 -1.98 10.78 -41.12
C LYS A 207 -2.52 9.85 -40.01
N PRO A 208 -3.69 9.21 -40.25
CA PRO A 208 -4.33 8.36 -39.25
C PRO A 208 -3.53 7.12 -38.82
N ASP A 209 -2.65 6.62 -39.70
CA ASP A 209 -1.79 5.45 -39.45
C ASP A 209 -0.47 5.79 -38.74
N TYR A 210 -0.35 6.99 -38.17
CA TYR A 210 0.86 7.43 -37.48
C TYR A 210 0.90 7.01 -35.99
N HIS A 211 1.30 5.76 -35.74
CA HIS A 211 1.31 5.19 -34.38
C HIS A 211 2.14 6.00 -33.35
N GLU A 212 3.22 6.66 -33.76
CA GLU A 212 4.04 7.52 -32.88
C GLU A 212 3.26 8.74 -32.37
N ALA A 213 2.38 9.34 -33.19
CA ALA A 213 1.55 10.46 -32.76
C ALA A 213 0.50 10.03 -31.73
N TRP A 214 -0.16 8.89 -31.96
CA TRP A 214 -1.08 8.28 -30.99
C TRP A 214 -0.38 7.94 -29.67
N TYR A 215 0.82 7.38 -29.72
CA TYR A 215 1.64 7.05 -28.56
C TYR A 215 2.05 8.29 -27.75
N ASN A 216 2.61 9.31 -28.40
CA ASN A 216 3.07 10.54 -27.74
C ASN A 216 1.89 11.34 -27.16
N ARG A 217 0.75 11.35 -27.84
CA ARG A 217 -0.51 11.88 -27.31
C ARG A 217 -0.93 11.15 -26.03
N GLY A 218 -0.87 9.82 -26.02
CA GLY A 218 -1.17 8.98 -24.86
C GLY A 218 -0.29 9.30 -23.64
N ILE A 219 1.01 9.57 -23.85
CA ILE A 219 1.93 9.97 -22.77
C ILE A 219 1.48 11.28 -22.11
N ILE A 220 1.27 12.34 -22.89
CA ILE A 220 0.93 13.66 -22.35
C ILE A 220 -0.43 13.62 -21.62
N LEU A 221 -1.42 12.93 -22.20
CA LEU A 221 -2.73 12.76 -21.58
C LEU A 221 -2.65 12.05 -20.23
N CYS A 222 -1.83 11.00 -20.13
CA CYS A 222 -1.66 10.23 -18.90
C CYS A 222 -0.84 10.99 -17.84
N ASP A 223 0.37 11.42 -18.19
CA ASP A 223 1.36 11.86 -17.21
C ASP A 223 1.23 13.32 -16.82
N LYS A 224 0.69 14.16 -17.69
CA LYS A 224 0.66 15.61 -17.50
C LYS A 224 -0.74 16.16 -17.29
N LEU A 225 -1.74 15.58 -17.96
CA LEU A 225 -3.14 16.06 -17.90
C LEU A 225 -4.06 15.18 -17.03
N GLY A 226 -3.65 13.97 -16.66
CA GLY A 226 -4.48 13.05 -15.86
C GLY A 226 -5.74 12.53 -16.58
N ARG A 227 -5.79 12.66 -17.91
CA ARG A 227 -6.91 12.25 -18.78
C ARG A 227 -6.74 10.77 -19.17
N TYR A 228 -6.86 9.88 -18.18
CA TYR A 228 -6.48 8.46 -18.32
C TYR A 228 -7.27 7.70 -19.38
N GLU A 229 -8.58 7.97 -19.51
CA GLU A 229 -9.43 7.33 -20.52
C GLU A 229 -8.94 7.62 -21.95
N GLU A 230 -8.69 8.89 -22.25
CA GLU A 230 -8.19 9.34 -23.55
C GLU A 230 -6.77 8.82 -23.81
N ALA A 231 -5.94 8.72 -22.77
CA ALA A 231 -4.61 8.13 -22.87
C ALA A 231 -4.69 6.65 -23.26
N ILE A 232 -5.58 5.87 -22.66
CA ILE A 232 -5.78 4.45 -22.99
C ILE A 232 -6.32 4.29 -24.40
N ALA A 233 -7.30 5.12 -24.80
CA ALA A 233 -7.81 5.11 -26.17
C ALA A 233 -6.69 5.39 -27.19
N SER A 234 -5.84 6.39 -26.93
CA SER A 234 -4.72 6.73 -27.81
C SER A 234 -3.71 5.59 -27.91
N ASN A 235 -3.34 4.97 -26.78
CA ASN A 235 -2.44 3.81 -26.80
C ASN A 235 -3.07 2.59 -27.50
N ASN A 236 -4.39 2.37 -27.38
CA ASN A 236 -5.08 1.31 -28.10
C ASN A 236 -5.02 1.53 -29.62
N GLU A 237 -5.20 2.77 -30.11
CA GLU A 237 -5.04 3.07 -31.54
C GLU A 237 -3.59 2.83 -32.01
N ALA A 238 -2.59 3.28 -31.24
CA ALA A 238 -1.19 2.97 -31.53
C ALA A 238 -0.93 1.45 -31.64
N LEU A 239 -1.52 0.66 -30.73
CA LEU A 239 -1.39 -0.80 -30.71
C LEU A 239 -2.19 -1.52 -31.80
N LYS A 240 -3.31 -0.97 -32.27
CA LYS A 240 -4.02 -1.48 -33.45
C LYS A 240 -3.17 -1.34 -34.70
N LEU A 241 -2.47 -0.20 -34.84
CA LEU A 241 -1.58 0.08 -35.96
C LEU A 241 -0.29 -0.75 -35.87
N LYS A 242 0.25 -0.91 -34.66
CA LYS A 242 1.50 -1.65 -34.40
C LYS A 242 1.41 -2.50 -33.12
N PRO A 243 0.95 -3.75 -33.22
CA PRO A 243 0.71 -4.61 -32.05
C PRO A 243 1.96 -4.98 -31.24
N ASP A 244 3.15 -4.98 -31.85
CA ASP A 244 4.43 -5.31 -31.21
C ASP A 244 5.13 -4.08 -30.60
N PHE A 245 4.46 -2.93 -30.56
CA PHE A 245 4.99 -1.70 -30.00
C PHE A 245 4.91 -1.67 -28.46
N HIS A 246 5.84 -2.40 -27.83
CA HIS A 246 5.93 -2.51 -26.37
C HIS A 246 5.89 -1.17 -25.58
N PRO A 247 6.39 0.00 -26.06
CA PRO A 247 6.25 1.24 -25.32
C PRO A 247 4.78 1.66 -25.14
N ALA A 248 3.93 1.43 -26.15
CA ALA A 248 2.50 1.73 -26.04
C ALA A 248 1.78 0.75 -25.10
N TRP A 249 2.16 -0.53 -25.08
CA TRP A 249 1.67 -1.48 -24.06
C TRP A 249 2.04 -1.04 -22.64
N TYR A 250 3.29 -0.61 -22.43
CA TYR A 250 3.75 -0.13 -21.14
C TYR A 250 2.97 1.12 -20.70
N ASN A 251 2.83 2.11 -21.58
CA ASN A 251 2.11 3.35 -21.27
C ASN A 251 0.60 3.14 -21.07
N ARG A 252 -0.01 2.21 -21.82
CA ARG A 252 -1.37 1.74 -21.55
C ARG A 252 -1.48 1.16 -20.14
N GLY A 253 -0.52 0.31 -19.74
CA GLY A 253 -0.44 -0.25 -18.40
C GLY A 253 -0.33 0.82 -17.31
N ILE A 254 0.54 1.81 -17.48
CA ILE A 254 0.68 2.94 -16.55
C ILE A 254 -0.62 3.74 -16.43
N ALA A 255 -1.27 4.07 -17.55
CA ALA A 255 -2.53 4.81 -17.55
C ALA A 255 -3.66 4.03 -16.86
N LEU A 256 -3.74 2.71 -17.09
CA LEU A 256 -4.69 1.83 -16.41
C LEU A 256 -4.42 1.75 -14.90
N ASN A 257 -3.14 1.68 -14.51
CA ASN A 257 -2.73 1.65 -13.10
C ASN A 257 -3.15 2.94 -12.37
N LYS A 258 -2.84 4.11 -12.96
CA LYS A 258 -3.24 5.42 -12.40
C LYS A 258 -4.75 5.63 -12.36
N TRP A 259 -5.51 4.99 -13.24
CA TRP A 259 -6.97 5.01 -13.21
C TRP A 259 -7.60 4.02 -12.21
N GLY A 260 -6.81 3.11 -11.63
CA GLY A 260 -7.29 2.07 -10.71
C GLY A 260 -7.79 0.79 -11.39
N LYS A 261 -7.53 0.60 -12.69
CA LYS A 261 -7.87 -0.61 -13.45
C LYS A 261 -6.73 -1.63 -13.42
N PHE A 262 -6.38 -2.08 -12.22
CA PHE A 262 -5.17 -2.88 -11.95
C PHE A 262 -5.09 -4.20 -12.74
N SER A 263 -6.20 -4.93 -12.88
CA SER A 263 -6.21 -6.19 -13.64
C SER A 263 -5.88 -6.01 -15.13
N GLU A 264 -6.39 -4.94 -15.76
CA GLU A 264 -6.09 -4.62 -17.15
C GLU A 264 -4.66 -4.06 -17.31
N ALA A 265 -4.17 -3.34 -16.29
CA ALA A 265 -2.79 -2.87 -16.23
C ALA A 265 -1.81 -4.06 -16.23
N ILE A 266 -2.05 -5.07 -15.38
CA ILE A 266 -1.26 -6.32 -15.33
C ILE A 266 -1.21 -6.98 -16.71
N ALA A 267 -2.36 -7.14 -17.37
CA ALA A 267 -2.41 -7.72 -18.72
C ALA A 267 -1.55 -6.93 -19.72
N SER A 268 -1.55 -5.60 -19.63
CA SER A 268 -0.72 -4.74 -20.48
C SER A 268 0.77 -4.92 -20.21
N PHE A 269 1.18 -4.99 -18.94
CA PHE A 269 2.58 -5.25 -18.59
C PHE A 269 3.03 -6.66 -18.97
N GLU A 270 2.14 -7.64 -18.92
CA GLU A 270 2.42 -9.00 -19.39
C GLU A 270 2.70 -9.05 -20.90
N GLU A 271 2.01 -8.24 -21.72
CA GLU A 271 2.36 -8.09 -23.14
C GLU A 271 3.76 -7.46 -23.32
N VAL A 272 4.12 -6.46 -22.51
CA VAL A 272 5.49 -5.91 -22.52
C VAL A 272 6.51 -6.99 -22.17
N ILE A 273 6.25 -7.79 -21.14
CA ILE A 273 7.14 -8.88 -20.69
C ILE A 273 7.25 -9.97 -21.75
N LYS A 274 6.19 -10.29 -22.49
CA LYS A 274 6.24 -11.24 -23.61
C LYS A 274 7.14 -10.72 -24.74
N LEU A 275 7.02 -9.43 -25.09
CA LEU A 275 7.80 -8.79 -26.15
C LEU A 275 9.26 -8.51 -25.73
N LYS A 276 9.47 -8.16 -24.46
CA LYS A 276 10.76 -7.84 -23.84
C LYS A 276 10.84 -8.42 -22.42
N PRO A 277 11.25 -9.69 -22.28
CA PRO A 277 11.32 -10.37 -20.99
C PRO A 277 12.28 -9.74 -19.98
N ASP A 278 13.26 -8.96 -20.45
CA ASP A 278 14.30 -8.30 -19.66
C ASP A 278 13.93 -6.86 -19.23
N ASP A 279 12.74 -6.35 -19.56
CA ASP A 279 12.29 -5.03 -19.10
C ASP A 279 11.90 -5.07 -17.60
N HIS A 280 12.89 -4.80 -16.75
CA HIS A 280 12.72 -4.71 -15.30
C HIS A 280 11.63 -3.72 -14.86
N ARG A 281 11.34 -2.67 -15.64
CA ARG A 281 10.30 -1.69 -15.30
C ARG A 281 8.92 -2.32 -15.45
N ALA A 282 8.70 -3.09 -16.51
CA ALA A 282 7.43 -3.79 -16.72
C ALA A 282 7.17 -4.83 -15.61
N TRP A 283 8.20 -5.58 -15.19
CA TRP A 283 8.11 -6.48 -14.05
C TRP A 283 7.76 -5.75 -12.75
N ASN A 284 8.40 -4.61 -12.47
CA ASN A 284 8.08 -3.82 -11.28
C ASN A 284 6.68 -3.22 -11.33
N SER A 285 6.27 -2.63 -12.45
CA SER A 285 4.93 -2.06 -12.62
C SER A 285 3.83 -3.13 -12.53
N ARG A 286 4.08 -4.35 -13.00
CA ARG A 286 3.22 -5.51 -12.73
C ARG A 286 3.14 -5.82 -11.24
N GLY A 287 4.28 -5.84 -10.55
CA GLY A 287 4.35 -6.04 -9.09
C GLY A 287 3.56 -4.97 -8.31
N ASN A 288 3.71 -3.70 -8.69
CA ASN A 288 2.97 -2.59 -8.11
C ASN A 288 1.45 -2.72 -8.32
N ALA A 289 0.99 -3.04 -9.53
CA ALA A 289 -0.43 -3.28 -9.78
C ALA A 289 -0.98 -4.52 -9.03
N LEU A 290 -0.14 -5.52 -8.76
CA LEU A 290 -0.49 -6.68 -7.94
C LEU A 290 -0.58 -6.35 -6.44
N LEU A 291 0.25 -5.42 -5.95
CA LEU A 291 0.12 -4.88 -4.58
C LEU A 291 -1.24 -4.24 -4.36
N ASP A 292 -1.69 -3.41 -5.31
CA ASP A 292 -2.98 -2.73 -5.23
C ASP A 292 -4.17 -3.69 -5.32
N LEU A 293 -3.99 -4.89 -5.87
CA LEU A 293 -4.96 -5.99 -5.85
C LEU A 293 -4.82 -6.93 -4.64
N GLU A 294 -3.93 -6.61 -3.69
CA GLU A 294 -3.61 -7.46 -2.53
C GLU A 294 -3.08 -8.86 -2.88
N ARG A 295 -2.52 -9.04 -4.09
CA ARG A 295 -1.90 -10.31 -4.56
C ARG A 295 -0.41 -10.32 -4.22
N PHE A 296 -0.11 -10.31 -2.92
CA PHE A 296 1.24 -10.02 -2.41
C PHE A 296 2.31 -11.01 -2.86
N GLU A 297 2.03 -12.31 -2.89
CA GLU A 297 3.01 -13.33 -3.30
C GLU A 297 3.41 -13.18 -4.78
N GLU A 298 2.45 -12.88 -5.64
CA GLU A 298 2.71 -12.63 -7.06
C GLU A 298 3.43 -11.29 -7.29
N ALA A 299 3.15 -10.30 -6.45
CA ALA A 299 3.86 -9.03 -6.43
C ALA A 299 5.35 -9.24 -6.09
N ILE A 300 5.65 -10.03 -5.05
CA ILE A 300 7.02 -10.41 -4.67
C ILE A 300 7.73 -11.11 -5.83
N ALA A 301 7.09 -12.11 -6.45
CA ALA A 301 7.69 -12.83 -7.58
C ALA A 301 8.00 -11.89 -8.77
N SER A 302 7.14 -10.91 -9.03
CA SER A 302 7.36 -9.91 -10.09
C SER A 302 8.53 -8.98 -9.75
N CYS A 303 8.62 -8.50 -8.50
CA CYS A 303 9.74 -7.69 -8.03
C CYS A 303 11.06 -8.46 -8.11
N GLU A 304 11.07 -9.76 -7.76
CA GLU A 304 12.26 -10.61 -7.86
C GLU A 304 12.72 -10.80 -9.31
N GLN A 305 11.81 -10.90 -10.28
CA GLN A 305 12.20 -10.88 -11.70
C GLN A 305 12.79 -9.52 -12.10
N ALA A 306 12.19 -8.40 -11.67
CA ALA A 306 12.75 -7.08 -11.93
C ALA A 306 14.19 -6.96 -11.39
N LEU A 307 14.42 -7.42 -10.15
CA LEU A 307 15.72 -7.39 -9.47
C LEU A 307 16.74 -8.37 -10.08
N LYS A 308 16.29 -9.48 -10.67
CA LYS A 308 17.15 -10.39 -11.43
C LYS A 308 17.77 -9.70 -12.64
N PHE A 309 17.00 -8.89 -13.37
CA PHE A 309 17.50 -8.14 -14.53
C PHE A 309 18.21 -6.84 -14.12
N LYS A 310 17.77 -6.20 -13.05
CA LYS A 310 18.38 -4.97 -12.53
C LYS A 310 18.45 -4.96 -10.99
N PRO A 311 19.57 -5.44 -10.40
CA PRO A 311 19.71 -5.57 -8.94
C PRO A 311 19.74 -4.26 -8.15
N ASP A 312 20.09 -3.14 -8.79
CA ASP A 312 20.16 -1.81 -8.19
C ASP A 312 18.85 -1.01 -8.33
N TYR A 313 17.77 -1.65 -8.79
CA TYR A 313 16.48 -0.99 -8.98
C TYR A 313 15.73 -0.82 -7.66
N TYR A 314 15.94 0.32 -6.99
CA TYR A 314 15.40 0.60 -5.65
C TYR A 314 13.87 0.44 -5.57
N SER A 315 13.13 0.79 -6.63
CA SER A 315 11.66 0.69 -6.64
C SER A 315 11.19 -0.75 -6.43
N ALA A 316 11.86 -1.74 -7.04
CA ALA A 316 11.52 -3.14 -6.84
C ALA A 316 11.88 -3.67 -5.45
N TRP A 317 12.97 -3.18 -4.86
CA TRP A 317 13.26 -3.48 -3.46
C TRP A 317 12.21 -2.90 -2.51
N TYR A 318 11.78 -1.66 -2.75
CA TYR A 318 10.73 -1.02 -1.96
C TYR A 318 9.38 -1.72 -2.12
N ASP A 319 8.93 -1.97 -3.34
CA ASP A 319 7.65 -2.63 -3.63
C ASP A 319 7.63 -4.07 -3.07
N ARG A 320 8.76 -4.80 -3.17
CA ARG A 320 8.94 -6.10 -2.50
C ARG A 320 8.80 -5.98 -0.98
N GLY A 321 9.41 -4.97 -0.37
CA GLY A 321 9.29 -4.70 1.06
C GLY A 321 7.84 -4.43 1.49
N VAL A 322 7.10 -3.64 0.70
CA VAL A 322 5.67 -3.38 0.93
C VAL A 322 4.85 -4.67 0.86
N ALA A 323 5.09 -5.54 -0.12
CA ALA A 323 4.40 -6.82 -0.22
C ALA A 323 4.66 -7.72 1.00
N LEU A 324 5.93 -7.83 1.41
CA LEU A 324 6.35 -8.63 2.57
C LEU A 324 5.79 -8.09 3.89
N GLY A 325 5.74 -6.77 4.05
CA GLY A 325 5.14 -6.13 5.21
C GLY A 325 3.66 -6.44 5.35
N ASN A 326 2.91 -6.45 4.24
CA ASN A 326 1.50 -6.84 4.22
C ASN A 326 1.28 -8.32 4.54
N LEU A 327 2.22 -9.20 4.15
CA LEU A 327 2.25 -10.61 4.57
C LEU A 327 2.76 -10.82 6.00
N ARG A 328 3.11 -9.75 6.72
CA ARG A 328 3.68 -9.78 8.09
C ARG A 328 5.05 -10.45 8.17
N CYS A 329 5.74 -10.59 7.05
CA CYS A 329 7.14 -11.03 6.96
C CYS A 329 8.07 -9.84 7.24
N TYR A 330 8.01 -9.29 8.46
CA TYR A 330 8.61 -7.99 8.76
C TYR A 330 10.15 -7.95 8.65
N GLU A 331 10.88 -9.01 9.02
CA GLU A 331 12.35 -9.06 8.89
C GLU A 331 12.79 -9.02 7.41
N ASP A 332 12.11 -9.76 6.53
CA ASP A 332 12.38 -9.74 5.09
C ASP A 332 11.98 -8.40 4.46
N ALA A 333 10.91 -7.78 4.97
CA ALA A 333 10.51 -6.43 4.57
C ALA A 333 11.58 -5.40 4.92
N ILE A 334 12.11 -5.43 6.15
CA ILE A 334 13.21 -4.56 6.61
C ILE A 334 14.42 -4.74 5.72
N THR A 335 14.82 -5.98 5.43
CA THR A 335 15.95 -6.28 4.54
C THR A 335 15.74 -5.68 3.14
N SER A 336 14.51 -5.75 2.63
CA SER A 336 14.16 -5.16 1.32
C SER A 336 14.21 -3.63 1.34
N TYR A 337 13.71 -3.00 2.41
CA TYR A 337 13.81 -1.55 2.59
C TYR A 337 15.26 -1.09 2.75
N ASP A 338 16.10 -1.84 3.46
CA ASP A 338 17.54 -1.55 3.59
C ASP A 338 18.24 -1.59 2.22
N GLN A 339 17.90 -2.55 1.34
CA GLN A 339 18.41 -2.55 -0.03
C GLN A 339 17.90 -1.36 -0.83
N ALA A 340 16.61 -1.01 -0.72
CA ALA A 340 16.07 0.17 -1.39
C ALA A 340 16.81 1.46 -0.96
N LEU A 341 17.02 1.62 0.35
CA LEU A 341 17.71 2.77 0.95
C LEU A 341 19.21 2.80 0.64
N LYS A 342 19.85 1.65 0.44
CA LYS A 342 21.24 1.57 -0.05
C LYS A 342 21.40 2.22 -1.42
N TYR A 343 20.45 2.01 -2.33
CA TYR A 343 20.50 2.58 -3.68
C TYR A 343 19.86 3.98 -3.76
N LYS A 344 18.90 4.28 -2.88
CA LYS A 344 18.24 5.58 -2.78
C LYS A 344 18.05 6.01 -1.31
N PRO A 345 19.08 6.63 -0.69
CA PRO A 345 19.05 7.00 0.73
C PRO A 345 18.01 8.06 1.12
N ASP A 346 17.56 8.86 0.16
CA ASP A 346 16.57 9.93 0.32
C ASP A 346 15.12 9.47 0.12
N HIS A 347 14.86 8.16 0.08
CA HIS A 347 13.51 7.61 -0.11
C HIS A 347 12.68 7.62 1.19
N ILE A 348 11.95 8.72 1.42
CA ILE A 348 11.16 8.99 2.65
C ILE A 348 10.20 7.84 3.01
N ASN A 349 9.41 7.34 2.03
CA ASN A 349 8.46 6.24 2.28
C ASN A 349 9.15 4.93 2.70
N ALA A 350 10.39 4.68 2.26
CA ALA A 350 11.12 3.47 2.65
C ALA A 350 11.57 3.57 4.10
N TRP A 351 12.06 4.73 4.54
CA TRP A 351 12.38 4.99 5.95
C TRP A 351 11.16 4.82 6.86
N ASN A 352 10.01 5.38 6.48
CA ASN A 352 8.79 5.23 7.27
C ASN A 352 8.28 3.79 7.31
N ASN A 353 8.23 3.10 6.17
CA ASN A 353 7.72 1.72 6.15
C ASN A 353 8.68 0.74 6.84
N ARG A 354 9.99 1.00 6.78
CA ARG A 354 11.00 0.31 7.59
C ARG A 354 10.74 0.50 9.08
N GLY A 355 10.45 1.74 9.50
CA GLY A 355 10.09 2.04 10.89
C GLY A 355 8.85 1.26 11.34
N SER A 356 7.81 1.23 10.50
CA SER A 356 6.57 0.50 10.78
C SER A 356 6.81 -1.01 10.89
N ALA A 357 7.63 -1.59 10.03
CA ALA A 357 8.00 -3.00 10.12
C ALA A 357 8.77 -3.31 11.41
N LEU A 358 9.66 -2.42 11.86
CA LEU A 358 10.41 -2.56 13.12
C LEU A 358 9.49 -2.48 14.35
N ASP A 359 8.53 -1.56 14.35
CA ASP A 359 7.56 -1.41 15.44
C ASP A 359 6.69 -2.67 15.59
N ASN A 360 6.28 -3.27 14.47
CA ASN A 360 5.53 -4.54 14.49
C ASN A 360 6.35 -5.71 15.07
N LEU A 361 7.67 -5.64 15.00
CA LEU A 361 8.60 -6.57 15.66
C LEU A 361 8.95 -6.17 17.10
N ARG A 362 8.33 -5.11 17.64
CA ARG A 362 8.64 -4.52 18.95
C ARG A 362 10.05 -3.92 19.08
N ARG A 363 10.72 -3.65 17.95
CA ARG A 363 12.03 -2.96 17.88
C ARG A 363 11.81 -1.44 17.77
N CYS A 364 11.07 -0.88 18.72
CA CYS A 364 10.49 0.47 18.60
C CYS A 364 11.56 1.57 18.54
N GLU A 365 12.70 1.42 19.21
CA GLU A 365 13.80 2.41 19.16
C GLU A 365 14.43 2.50 17.77
N GLU A 366 14.62 1.37 17.10
CA GLU A 366 15.08 1.34 15.71
C GLU A 366 14.01 1.89 14.74
N GLY A 367 12.74 1.65 15.08
CA GLY A 367 11.58 2.23 14.40
C GLY A 367 11.61 3.76 14.44
N ILE A 368 11.72 4.34 15.65
CA ILE A 368 11.86 5.77 15.89
C ILE A 368 13.05 6.36 15.12
N ALA A 369 14.21 5.70 15.16
CA ALA A 369 15.37 6.16 14.40
C ALA A 369 15.10 6.22 12.88
N SER A 370 14.29 5.29 12.36
CA SER A 370 13.88 5.28 10.95
C SER A 370 12.90 6.41 10.63
N TYR A 371 11.92 6.67 11.50
CA TYR A 371 11.03 7.83 11.37
C TYR A 371 11.79 9.15 11.44
N ASP A 372 12.77 9.27 12.34
CA ASP A 372 13.61 10.46 12.45
C ASP A 372 14.41 10.73 11.16
N GLN A 373 14.86 9.68 10.45
CA GLN A 373 15.46 9.87 9.12
C GLN A 373 14.44 10.36 8.09
N ALA A 374 13.22 9.81 8.08
CA ALA A 374 12.14 10.29 7.20
C ALA A 374 11.82 11.77 7.47
N LEU A 375 11.72 12.16 8.75
CA LEU A 375 11.43 13.52 9.19
C LEU A 375 12.60 14.50 8.95
N LYS A 376 13.84 14.01 8.96
CA LYS A 376 15.00 14.81 8.56
C LYS A 376 14.98 15.16 7.07
N LEU A 377 14.50 14.24 6.24
CA LEU A 377 14.35 14.45 4.79
C LEU A 377 13.12 15.30 4.47
N GLN A 378 12.02 15.07 5.18
CA GLN A 378 10.76 15.81 5.03
C GLN A 378 10.12 16.10 6.40
N PRO A 379 10.36 17.30 6.98
CA PRO A 379 9.86 17.66 8.31
C PRO A 379 8.33 17.74 8.43
N ASP A 380 7.60 17.97 7.34
CA ASP A 380 6.15 18.05 7.27
C ASP A 380 5.48 16.71 6.89
N TYR A 381 6.20 15.59 7.05
CA TYR A 381 5.68 14.28 6.71
C TYR A 381 4.80 13.70 7.83
N TYR A 382 3.50 13.98 7.73
CA TYR A 382 2.45 13.57 8.67
C TYR A 382 2.57 12.11 9.15
N THR A 383 2.70 11.16 8.21
CA THR A 383 2.67 9.72 8.54
C THR A 383 3.83 9.31 9.44
N ALA A 384 5.02 9.88 9.25
CA ALA A 384 6.17 9.59 10.12
C ALA A 384 5.99 10.20 11.53
N TRP A 385 5.44 11.41 11.65
CA TRP A 385 5.12 11.99 12.97
C TRP A 385 4.09 11.15 13.73
N TYR A 386 3.02 10.74 13.06
CA TYR A 386 1.99 9.88 13.63
C TYR A 386 2.57 8.53 14.07
N ASN A 387 3.29 7.83 13.18
CA ASN A 387 3.86 6.52 13.48
C ASN A 387 4.92 6.58 14.58
N ARG A 388 5.75 7.64 14.60
CA ARG A 388 6.70 7.92 15.68
C ARG A 388 5.98 8.10 17.02
N GLY A 389 4.85 8.82 17.05
CA GLY A 389 4.01 8.94 18.23
C GLY A 389 3.50 7.58 18.73
N VAL A 390 3.05 6.71 17.83
CA VAL A 390 2.60 5.35 18.16
C VAL A 390 3.74 4.51 18.75
N ALA A 391 4.93 4.55 18.13
CA ALA A 391 6.11 3.85 18.63
C ALA A 391 6.52 4.33 20.03
N LEU A 392 6.47 5.64 20.28
CA LEU A 392 6.78 6.24 21.59
C LEU A 392 5.76 5.86 22.67
N VAL A 393 4.47 5.74 22.33
CA VAL A 393 3.46 5.21 23.27
C VAL A 393 3.79 3.77 23.66
N ASN A 394 4.25 2.94 22.72
CA ASN A 394 4.64 1.54 23.00
C ASN A 394 5.87 1.45 23.91
N LEU A 395 6.72 2.48 23.95
CA LEU A 395 7.87 2.60 24.86
C LEU A 395 7.53 3.33 26.17
N GLU A 396 6.24 3.61 26.43
CA GLU A 396 5.76 4.40 27.58
C GLU A 396 6.33 5.83 27.64
N GLN A 397 6.88 6.33 26.54
CA GLN A 397 7.40 7.70 26.39
C GLN A 397 6.28 8.66 25.99
N HIS A 398 5.28 8.80 26.87
CA HIS A 398 4.02 9.49 26.56
C HIS A 398 4.18 10.99 26.25
N GLU A 399 5.11 11.70 26.92
CA GLU A 399 5.35 13.13 26.65
C GLU A 399 5.88 13.38 25.23
N GLU A 400 6.86 12.58 24.79
CA GLU A 400 7.44 12.66 23.45
C GLU A 400 6.43 12.20 22.38
N ALA A 401 5.57 11.25 22.72
CA ALA A 401 4.47 10.83 21.86
C ALA A 401 3.47 11.96 21.61
N ILE A 402 3.06 12.68 22.66
CA ILE A 402 2.16 13.84 22.54
C ILE A 402 2.78 14.90 21.63
N ALA A 403 4.07 15.22 21.81
CA ALA A 403 4.76 16.18 20.95
C ALA A 403 4.78 15.75 19.48
N SER A 404 4.93 14.43 19.21
CA SER A 404 4.89 13.89 17.86
C SER A 404 3.48 13.97 17.25
N TYR A 405 2.45 13.67 18.03
CA TYR A 405 1.06 13.83 17.60
C TYR A 405 0.69 15.28 17.37
N ASP A 406 1.18 16.20 18.19
CA ASP A 406 0.94 17.63 18.00
C ASP A 406 1.51 18.12 16.66
N LYS A 407 2.70 17.64 16.27
CA LYS A 407 3.27 17.93 14.95
C LYS A 407 2.47 17.31 13.81
N ALA A 408 1.99 16.08 13.97
CA ALA A 408 1.06 15.49 13.00
C ALA A 408 -0.22 16.32 12.86
N LEU A 409 -0.79 16.83 13.96
CA LEU A 409 -2.00 17.65 13.99
C LEU A 409 -1.81 19.07 13.44
N GLU A 410 -0.60 19.64 13.53
CA GLU A 410 -0.28 20.89 12.83
C GLU A 410 -0.38 20.74 11.31
N ILE A 411 0.02 19.57 10.78
CA ILE A 411 -0.02 19.25 9.35
C ILE A 411 -1.44 18.87 8.92
N LYS A 412 -2.11 18.04 9.71
CA LYS A 412 -3.44 17.51 9.42
C LYS A 412 -4.36 17.60 10.66
N PRO A 413 -4.96 18.78 10.93
CA PRO A 413 -5.77 19.01 12.14
C PRO A 413 -7.06 18.19 12.19
N ASP A 414 -7.59 17.79 11.05
CA ASP A 414 -8.84 17.03 10.87
C ASP A 414 -8.64 15.51 11.03
N ASP A 415 -7.45 15.05 11.41
CA ASP A 415 -7.19 13.63 11.67
C ASP A 415 -7.64 13.20 13.07
N TYR A 416 -8.85 12.65 13.13
CA TYR A 416 -9.46 12.20 14.38
C TYR A 416 -8.67 11.08 15.08
N ASN A 417 -7.97 10.21 14.34
CA ASN A 417 -7.18 9.12 14.94
C ASN A 417 -5.99 9.68 15.72
N THR A 418 -5.34 10.72 15.19
CA THR A 418 -4.25 11.40 15.87
C THR A 418 -4.74 12.08 17.16
N TRP A 419 -5.90 12.73 17.14
CA TRP A 419 -6.52 13.27 18.37
C TRP A 419 -6.83 12.17 19.40
N ILE A 420 -7.32 11.01 18.95
CA ILE A 420 -7.60 9.89 19.85
C ILE A 420 -6.33 9.33 20.47
N ASN A 421 -5.28 9.11 19.67
CA ASN A 421 -4.02 8.57 20.17
C ASN A 421 -3.29 9.56 21.09
N ARG A 422 -3.39 10.86 20.80
CA ARG A 422 -2.93 11.93 21.70
C ARG A 422 -3.65 11.85 23.05
N ALA A 423 -4.99 11.80 23.03
CA ALA A 423 -5.81 11.66 24.25
C ALA A 423 -5.41 10.45 25.10
N ILE A 424 -5.19 9.30 24.46
CA ILE A 424 -4.73 8.08 25.12
C ILE A 424 -3.35 8.29 25.75
N ALA A 425 -2.40 8.88 25.03
CA ALA A 425 -1.06 9.18 25.56
C ALA A 425 -1.13 10.11 26.78
N THR A 426 -1.97 11.16 26.72
CA THR A 426 -2.19 12.09 27.84
C THR A 426 -2.80 11.42 29.07
N SER A 427 -3.70 10.44 28.87
CA SER A 427 -4.35 9.75 29.99
C SER A 427 -3.40 8.98 30.92
N ASN A 428 -2.22 8.60 30.42
CA ASN A 428 -1.21 7.85 31.14
C ASN A 428 -0.20 8.75 31.89
N ILE A 429 -0.39 10.07 31.85
CA ILE A 429 0.46 11.06 32.55
C ILE A 429 -0.33 11.66 33.71
N VAL A 430 0.30 11.81 34.89
CA VAL A 430 -0.35 12.39 36.08
C VAL A 430 -0.39 13.92 36.02
N GLU A 431 0.74 14.55 35.66
CA GLU A 431 0.88 15.98 35.35
C GLU A 431 1.90 16.12 34.21
N ILE A 432 1.62 16.94 33.20
CA ILE A 432 2.60 17.22 32.14
C ILE A 432 3.61 18.21 32.73
N SER A 433 4.87 17.79 32.91
CA SER A 433 5.85 18.65 33.58
C SER A 433 6.16 19.89 32.74
N HIS A 434 5.85 21.09 33.25
CA HIS A 434 6.19 22.36 32.60
C HIS A 434 7.69 22.50 32.29
N SER A 435 8.56 21.76 32.99
CA SER A 435 10.00 21.73 32.76
C SER A 435 10.43 20.94 31.53
N PHE A 436 9.63 20.02 30.99
CA PHE A 436 9.88 19.33 29.70
C PHE A 436 9.24 20.03 28.51
N ILE A 437 8.15 20.78 28.75
CA ILE A 437 7.59 21.68 27.73
C ILE A 437 8.66 22.71 27.32
N LEU A 438 9.50 23.22 28.23
CA LEU A 438 10.56 24.18 27.87
C LEU A 438 11.63 23.63 26.91
N PRO A 439 12.29 22.47 27.13
CA PRO A 439 13.23 21.86 26.18
C PRO A 439 12.57 21.59 24.82
N VAL A 440 11.37 21.02 24.79
CA VAL A 440 10.62 20.71 23.57
C VAL A 440 10.22 22.00 22.81
N ILE A 441 9.76 23.04 23.52
CA ILE A 441 9.55 24.40 22.99
C ILE A 441 10.87 25.01 22.51
N THR A 442 12.00 24.79 23.19
CA THR A 442 13.30 25.38 22.78
C THR A 442 13.92 24.67 21.58
N SER A 443 13.64 23.38 21.37
CA SER A 443 14.02 22.66 20.15
C SER A 443 13.04 22.89 19.01
N TYR A 444 11.76 23.19 19.30
CA TYR A 444 10.70 23.37 18.30
C TYR A 444 9.66 24.42 18.78
N PRO A 445 9.95 25.72 18.61
CA PRO A 445 9.18 26.83 19.22
C PRO A 445 7.77 27.08 18.69
N ASP A 446 7.29 26.30 17.71
CA ASP A 446 6.04 26.56 16.97
C ASP A 446 4.90 25.56 17.28
N LEU A 447 4.75 25.08 18.52
CA LEU A 447 3.59 24.25 18.92
C LEU A 447 2.31 25.10 19.04
N THR A 448 1.67 25.37 17.91
CA THR A 448 0.58 26.37 17.77
C THR A 448 -0.77 25.96 18.36
N ILE A 449 -1.04 24.66 18.52
CA ILE A 449 -2.34 24.15 18.99
C ILE A 449 -2.48 24.22 20.53
N THR A 450 -1.45 23.86 21.28
CA THR A 450 -1.45 23.94 22.76
C THR A 450 -1.42 25.38 23.28
N PHE A 451 -0.89 26.33 22.48
CA PHE A 451 -1.01 27.76 22.78
C PHE A 451 -2.45 28.28 22.66
N LYS A 452 -3.24 27.72 21.73
CA LYS A 452 -4.64 28.12 21.50
C LYS A 452 -5.60 27.48 22.50
N ASN A 453 -5.28 26.29 22.98
CA ASN A 453 -6.05 25.59 24.02
C ASN A 453 -5.12 25.09 25.15
N PRO A 454 -4.98 25.86 26.25
CA PRO A 454 -4.12 25.50 27.38
C PRO A 454 -4.50 24.18 28.06
N ASP A 455 -5.77 23.77 28.01
CA ASP A 455 -6.27 22.54 28.64
C ASP A 455 -5.66 21.28 28.01
N LEU A 456 -5.09 21.39 26.80
CA LEU A 456 -4.33 20.32 26.14
C LEU A 456 -3.00 19.98 26.84
N ASN A 457 -2.55 20.82 27.78
CA ASN A 457 -1.36 20.62 28.60
C ASN A 457 -1.68 19.97 29.96
N GLU A 458 -2.95 19.66 30.25
CA GLU A 458 -3.30 18.91 31.46
C GLU A 458 -3.00 17.42 31.30
N GLY A 459 -2.62 16.76 32.40
CA GLY A 459 -2.44 15.31 32.44
C GLY A 459 -3.76 14.56 32.67
N GLY A 460 -3.73 13.25 32.45
CA GLY A 460 -4.76 12.32 32.92
C GLY A 460 -6.13 12.57 32.28
N LYS A 461 -7.17 12.58 33.12
CA LYS A 461 -8.56 12.68 32.68
C LYS A 461 -8.87 14.01 31.98
N GLN A 462 -8.32 15.12 32.47
CA GLN A 462 -8.61 16.46 31.94
C GLN A 462 -8.04 16.63 30.53
N GLY A 463 -6.75 16.36 30.33
CA GLY A 463 -6.12 16.48 29.01
C GLY A 463 -6.64 15.47 27.98
N LEU A 464 -7.07 14.28 28.43
CA LEU A 464 -7.75 13.31 27.57
C LEU A 464 -9.04 13.89 26.99
N PHE A 465 -9.93 14.45 27.82
CA PHE A 465 -11.19 15.01 27.33
C PHE A 465 -10.94 16.30 26.53
N ALA A 466 -9.98 17.14 26.94
CA ALA A 466 -9.59 18.33 26.18
C ALA A 466 -9.13 17.97 24.75
N SER A 467 -8.37 16.89 24.59
CA SER A 467 -7.91 16.41 23.27
C SER A 467 -9.08 15.96 22.38
N TYR A 468 -10.05 15.21 22.93
CA TYR A 468 -11.23 14.82 22.17
C TYR A 468 -12.12 16.01 21.79
N GLU A 469 -12.35 16.92 22.73
CA GLU A 469 -13.17 18.11 22.52
C GLU A 469 -12.55 19.07 21.51
N GLU A 470 -11.22 19.22 21.51
CA GLU A 470 -10.53 19.98 20.47
C GLU A 470 -10.64 19.29 19.10
N GLY A 471 -10.45 17.96 19.04
CA GLY A 471 -10.63 17.19 17.82
C GLY A 471 -12.03 17.37 17.20
N LEU A 472 -13.09 17.45 18.02
CA LEU A 472 -14.46 17.68 17.53
C LEU A 472 -14.62 19.03 16.83
N LYS A 473 -13.81 20.04 17.15
CA LYS A 473 -13.82 21.33 16.46
C LYS A 473 -13.20 21.23 15.06
N HIS A 474 -12.24 20.32 14.86
CA HIS A 474 -11.55 20.09 13.59
C HIS A 474 -12.23 19.03 12.72
N CYS A 475 -13.05 18.17 13.30
CA CYS A 475 -13.88 17.20 12.59
C CYS A 475 -15.38 17.51 12.74
N PRO A 476 -15.93 18.55 12.07
CA PRO A 476 -17.37 18.84 12.12
C PRO A 476 -18.22 17.70 11.58
N GLN A 477 -19.45 17.58 12.09
CA GLN A 477 -20.37 16.50 11.73
C GLN A 477 -20.68 16.43 10.23
N GLU A 478 -20.81 17.59 9.57
CA GLU A 478 -21.22 17.71 8.18
C GLU A 478 -20.09 17.41 7.19
N THR A 479 -18.85 17.75 7.55
CA THR A 479 -17.69 17.62 6.66
C THR A 479 -16.88 16.36 6.96
N HIS A 480 -16.83 15.92 8.21
CA HIS A 480 -16.07 14.75 8.68
C HIS A 480 -16.94 13.81 9.52
N PRO A 481 -18.02 13.25 8.96
CA PRO A 481 -19.00 12.47 9.71
C PRO A 481 -18.40 11.24 10.41
N GLU A 482 -17.41 10.58 9.79
CA GLU A 482 -16.71 9.45 10.42
C GLU A 482 -15.91 9.90 11.64
N GLY A 483 -15.07 10.93 11.47
CA GLY A 483 -14.20 11.43 12.54
C GLY A 483 -15.00 11.99 13.72
N TRP A 484 -16.06 12.75 13.44
CA TRP A 484 -16.99 13.24 14.46
C TRP A 484 -17.61 12.08 15.26
N GLY A 485 -18.07 11.04 14.55
CA GLY A 485 -18.65 9.86 15.17
C GLY A 485 -17.64 9.07 16.00
N LYS A 486 -16.43 8.86 15.49
CA LYS A 486 -15.33 8.16 16.17
C LYS A 486 -14.85 8.90 17.42
N LEU A 487 -14.77 10.23 17.38
CA LEU A 487 -14.44 11.04 18.56
C LEU A 487 -15.51 10.92 19.64
N HIS A 488 -16.80 10.98 19.27
CA HIS A 488 -17.88 10.72 20.24
C HIS A 488 -17.84 9.30 20.81
N GLN A 489 -17.54 8.29 19.99
CA GLN A 489 -17.32 6.92 20.46
C GLN A 489 -16.15 6.87 21.47
N ALA A 490 -15.03 7.52 21.18
CA ALA A 490 -13.86 7.58 22.06
C ALA A 490 -14.14 8.28 23.39
N ILE A 491 -14.89 9.40 23.38
CA ILE A 491 -15.39 10.07 24.60
C ILE A 491 -16.27 9.13 25.41
N GLY A 492 -17.16 8.38 24.74
CA GLY A 492 -18.01 7.37 25.36
C GLY A 492 -17.21 6.26 26.03
N ASN A 493 -16.23 5.70 25.31
CA ASN A 493 -15.32 4.67 25.79
C ASN A 493 -14.50 5.15 26.99
N ALA A 494 -14.04 6.41 26.99
CA ALA A 494 -13.37 7.01 28.12
C ALA A 494 -14.28 7.11 29.35
N HIS A 495 -15.51 7.62 29.18
CA HIS A 495 -16.48 7.66 30.28
C HIS A 495 -16.80 6.26 30.81
N TYR A 496 -16.96 5.26 29.94
CA TYR A 496 -17.18 3.88 30.35
C TYR A 496 -16.03 3.35 31.22
N THR A 497 -14.79 3.55 30.74
CA THR A 497 -13.57 3.09 31.42
C THR A 497 -13.38 3.75 32.77
N TYR A 498 -13.59 5.07 32.88
CA TYR A 498 -13.54 5.76 34.18
C TYR A 498 -14.67 5.29 35.11
N GLY A 499 -15.86 5.03 34.59
CA GLY A 499 -16.95 4.45 35.37
C GLY A 499 -16.60 3.09 35.96
N CYS A 500 -15.88 2.24 35.22
CA CYS A 500 -15.43 0.94 35.73
C CYS A 500 -14.48 1.02 36.93
N LYS A 501 -13.80 2.16 37.12
CA LYS A 501 -12.87 2.42 38.23
C LYS A 501 -13.51 3.19 39.39
N ASP A 502 -14.72 3.74 39.19
CA ASP A 502 -15.42 4.55 40.18
C ASP A 502 -16.27 3.68 41.11
N GLU A 503 -16.40 4.08 42.37
CA GLU A 503 -17.28 3.40 43.34
C GLU A 503 -18.76 3.46 42.90
N ASN A 504 -19.15 4.53 42.18
CA ASN A 504 -20.46 4.70 41.59
C ASN A 504 -20.37 4.85 40.06
N PRO A 505 -20.48 3.73 39.30
CA PRO A 505 -20.28 3.74 37.86
C PRO A 505 -21.42 4.36 37.04
N TYR A 506 -22.64 4.38 37.56
CA TYR A 506 -23.85 4.67 36.77
C TYR A 506 -23.87 6.06 36.12
N PRO A 507 -23.45 7.16 36.77
CA PRO A 507 -23.39 8.48 36.13
C PRO A 507 -22.44 8.50 34.94
N HIS A 508 -21.32 7.79 35.04
CA HIS A 508 -20.33 7.66 33.97
C HIS A 508 -20.88 6.90 32.78
N TRP A 509 -21.58 5.78 33.01
CA TRP A 509 -22.18 5.00 31.94
C TRP A 509 -23.35 5.70 31.25
N ARG A 510 -24.14 6.50 31.96
CA ARG A 510 -25.17 7.35 31.31
C ARG A 510 -24.55 8.39 30.39
N LYS A 511 -23.40 8.97 30.75
CA LYS A 511 -22.65 9.87 29.86
C LYS A 511 -22.11 9.11 28.65
N ALA A 512 -21.52 7.92 28.86
CA ALA A 512 -21.05 7.07 27.78
C ALA A 512 -22.17 6.74 26.78
N LEU A 513 -23.35 6.39 27.28
CA LEU A 513 -24.54 6.11 26.48
C LEU A 513 -24.93 7.30 25.58
N SER A 514 -24.98 8.50 26.15
CA SER A 514 -25.28 9.72 25.39
C SER A 514 -24.23 10.00 24.30
N CYS A 515 -22.95 9.71 24.57
CA CYS A 515 -21.89 9.81 23.57
C CYS A 515 -22.04 8.78 22.45
N TYR A 516 -22.41 7.53 22.75
CA TYR A 516 -22.69 6.52 21.73
C TYR A 516 -23.91 6.86 20.87
N GLU A 517 -24.96 7.44 21.47
CA GLU A 517 -26.11 7.95 20.73
C GLU A 517 -25.71 9.06 19.75
N ASN A 518 -24.81 9.96 20.16
CA ASN A 518 -24.24 10.96 19.27
C ASN A 518 -23.44 10.30 18.16
N ALA A 519 -22.48 9.41 18.47
CA ALA A 519 -21.68 8.69 17.47
C ALA A 519 -22.56 7.96 16.43
N ARG A 520 -23.68 7.36 16.87
CA ARG A 520 -24.62 6.64 15.99
C ARG A 520 -25.27 7.52 14.93
N LYS A 521 -25.35 8.85 15.13
CA LYS A 521 -25.94 9.78 14.14
C LYS A 521 -25.18 9.78 12.82
N THR A 522 -23.87 9.54 12.85
CA THR A 522 -23.02 9.57 11.66
C THR A 522 -22.41 8.20 11.33
N LEU A 523 -22.07 7.38 12.33
CA LEU A 523 -21.36 6.12 12.08
C LEU A 523 -22.20 5.06 11.35
N THR A 524 -23.52 5.18 11.31
CA THR A 524 -24.42 4.23 10.62
C THR A 524 -24.11 4.07 9.13
N GLN A 525 -23.49 5.07 8.49
CA GLN A 525 -23.08 5.01 7.08
C GLN A 525 -21.74 4.29 6.85
N PHE A 526 -21.02 3.93 7.92
CA PHE A 526 -19.71 3.27 7.88
C PHE A 526 -19.81 1.89 8.56
N PRO A 527 -20.00 0.78 7.82
CA PRO A 527 -20.37 -0.52 8.40
C PRO A 527 -19.44 -1.02 9.50
N GLU A 528 -18.12 -0.99 9.29
CA GLU A 528 -17.15 -1.45 10.30
C GLU A 528 -17.12 -0.53 11.54
N ALA A 529 -17.11 0.79 11.33
CA ALA A 529 -17.15 1.74 12.45
C ALA A 529 -18.47 1.66 13.23
N HIS A 530 -19.59 1.40 12.53
CA HIS A 530 -20.88 1.17 13.14
C HIS A 530 -20.86 -0.11 14.00
N LEU A 531 -20.27 -1.19 13.51
CA LEU A 531 -20.12 -2.42 14.28
C LEU A 531 -19.27 -2.19 15.52
N GLU A 532 -18.12 -1.50 15.41
CA GLU A 532 -17.31 -1.15 16.59
C GLU A 532 -18.13 -0.36 17.62
N LEU A 533 -18.87 0.66 17.16
CA LEU A 533 -19.75 1.45 18.03
C LEU A 533 -20.80 0.56 18.69
N LEU A 534 -21.47 -0.32 17.94
CA LEU A 534 -22.52 -1.19 18.49
C LEU A 534 -21.95 -2.14 19.55
N GLN A 535 -20.73 -2.63 19.40
CA GLN A 535 -20.08 -3.46 20.42
C GLN A 535 -19.89 -2.70 21.73
N ASP A 536 -19.40 -1.46 21.67
CA ASP A 536 -19.22 -0.59 22.86
C ASP A 536 -20.56 -0.17 23.47
N PHE A 537 -21.56 0.10 22.61
CA PHE A 537 -22.91 0.48 23.00
C PHE A 537 -23.60 -0.68 23.74
N ILE A 538 -23.59 -1.90 23.18
CA ILE A 538 -24.17 -3.10 23.79
C ILE A 538 -23.50 -3.41 25.13
N ARG A 539 -22.17 -3.27 25.22
CA ARG A 539 -21.42 -3.41 26.48
C ARG A 539 -21.92 -2.43 27.55
N CYS A 540 -22.16 -1.18 27.17
CA CYS A 540 -22.65 -0.16 28.09
C CYS A 540 -24.11 -0.37 28.52
N LEU A 541 -25.01 -0.72 27.59
CA LEU A 541 -26.41 -1.05 27.89
C LEU A 541 -26.52 -2.25 28.83
N SER A 542 -25.71 -3.28 28.57
CA SER A 542 -25.65 -4.48 29.42
C SER A 542 -25.20 -4.13 30.84
N ALA A 543 -24.19 -3.27 30.98
CA ALA A 543 -23.73 -2.80 32.30
C ALA A 543 -24.78 -1.95 33.04
N LEU A 544 -25.67 -1.26 32.31
CA LEU A 544 -26.80 -0.51 32.86
C LEU A 544 -28.04 -1.39 33.14
N GLY A 545 -28.03 -2.67 32.76
CA GLY A 545 -29.17 -3.58 32.91
C GLY A 545 -30.27 -3.41 31.86
N GLN A 546 -30.02 -2.68 30.78
CA GLN A 546 -30.98 -2.45 29.69
C GLN A 546 -30.93 -3.58 28.65
N THR A 547 -31.36 -4.78 29.05
CA THR A 547 -31.20 -6.03 28.28
C THR A 547 -31.97 -6.04 26.96
N SER A 548 -33.23 -5.58 26.94
CA SER A 548 -34.06 -5.59 25.73
C SER A 548 -33.47 -4.76 24.57
N GLU A 549 -32.91 -3.60 24.89
CA GLU A 549 -32.28 -2.72 23.88
C GLU A 549 -30.93 -3.29 23.42
N ALA A 550 -30.15 -3.87 24.34
CA ALA A 550 -28.90 -4.55 24.02
C ALA A 550 -29.13 -5.73 23.06
N GLU A 551 -30.18 -6.52 23.27
CA GLU A 551 -30.57 -7.62 22.36
C GLU A 551 -30.94 -7.14 20.97
N GLU A 552 -31.69 -6.05 20.87
CA GLU A 552 -32.10 -5.51 19.57
C GLU A 552 -30.89 -5.02 18.78
N LEU A 553 -29.99 -4.26 19.43
CA LEU A 553 -28.75 -3.81 18.79
C LEU A 553 -27.85 -4.97 18.41
N GLN A 554 -27.78 -6.02 19.23
CA GLN A 554 -27.01 -7.23 18.94
C GLN A 554 -27.53 -7.96 17.69
N ARG A 555 -28.85 -8.09 17.53
CA ARG A 555 -29.46 -8.67 16.31
C ARG A 555 -29.10 -7.85 15.08
N ARG A 556 -29.30 -6.53 15.15
CA ARG A 556 -28.95 -5.60 14.05
C ARG A 556 -27.47 -5.67 13.69
N ALA A 557 -26.58 -5.71 14.69
CA ALA A 557 -25.14 -5.82 14.46
C ALA A 557 -24.77 -7.14 13.76
N THR A 558 -25.42 -8.24 14.14
CA THR A 558 -25.22 -9.55 13.53
C THR A 558 -25.64 -9.55 12.06
N ASP A 559 -26.79 -8.94 11.73
CA ASP A 559 -27.25 -8.80 10.35
C ASP A 559 -26.29 -7.95 9.49
N ILE A 560 -25.79 -6.85 10.05
CA ILE A 560 -24.80 -5.98 9.38
C ILE A 560 -23.50 -6.76 9.13
N LEU A 561 -22.98 -7.48 10.14
CA LEU A 561 -21.76 -8.26 10.00
C LEU A 561 -21.93 -9.38 8.96
N GLN A 562 -23.06 -10.08 8.95
CA GLN A 562 -23.32 -11.13 7.97
C GLN A 562 -23.35 -10.58 6.54
N ASN A 563 -24.06 -9.47 6.33
CA ASN A 563 -24.10 -8.78 5.04
C ASN A 563 -22.68 -8.34 4.59
N LEU A 564 -21.89 -7.78 5.52
CA LEU A 564 -20.51 -7.38 5.24
C LEU A 564 -19.62 -8.58 4.85
N LEU A 565 -19.75 -9.71 5.55
CA LEU A 565 -19.02 -10.93 5.25
C LEU A 565 -19.44 -11.52 3.90
N GLU A 566 -20.73 -11.58 3.58
CA GLU A 566 -21.24 -12.11 2.31
C GLU A 566 -20.71 -11.31 1.11
N ASN A 567 -20.64 -9.98 1.24
CA ASN A 567 -20.20 -9.07 0.18
C ASN A 567 -18.67 -8.90 0.09
N THR A 568 -17.89 -9.46 1.02
CA THR A 568 -16.43 -9.37 0.99
C THR A 568 -15.84 -10.46 0.07
N PRO A 569 -15.13 -10.13 -1.04
CA PRO A 569 -14.63 -11.15 -1.96
C PRO A 569 -13.39 -11.88 -1.42
N SER A 570 -12.49 -11.18 -0.73
CA SER A 570 -11.23 -11.75 -0.22
C SER A 570 -11.46 -12.70 0.97
N PRO A 571 -11.05 -13.98 0.90
CA PRO A 571 -11.15 -14.91 2.03
C PRO A 571 -10.34 -14.44 3.25
N ALA A 572 -9.17 -13.84 3.05
CA ALA A 572 -8.36 -13.29 4.12
C ALA A 572 -9.06 -12.11 4.82
N ARG A 573 -9.69 -11.21 4.05
CA ARG A 573 -10.46 -10.09 4.61
C ARG A 573 -11.69 -10.58 5.38
N LYS A 574 -12.40 -11.59 4.86
CA LYS A 574 -13.51 -12.25 5.57
C LYS A 574 -13.07 -12.76 6.94
N GLN A 575 -11.94 -13.47 6.99
CA GLN A 575 -11.38 -13.99 8.24
C GLN A 575 -11.02 -12.86 9.22
N GLN A 576 -10.37 -11.79 8.73
CA GLN A 576 -10.04 -10.63 9.56
C GLN A 576 -11.27 -9.94 10.15
N LEU A 577 -12.30 -9.71 9.33
CA LEU A 577 -13.57 -9.11 9.77
C LEU A 577 -14.27 -9.98 10.81
N ALA A 578 -14.34 -11.28 10.57
CA ALA A 578 -15.00 -12.20 11.48
C ALA A 578 -14.27 -12.31 12.83
N LEU A 579 -12.94 -12.33 12.83
CA LEU A 579 -12.12 -12.30 14.05
C LEU A 579 -12.28 -10.98 14.81
N ARG A 580 -12.25 -9.84 14.09
CA ARG A 580 -12.38 -8.50 14.67
C ARG A 580 -13.70 -8.33 15.44
N PHE A 581 -14.78 -8.88 14.90
CA PHE A 581 -16.13 -8.75 15.44
C PHE A 581 -16.66 -10.04 16.12
N ALA A 582 -15.76 -10.96 16.50
CA ALA A 582 -16.12 -12.20 17.21
C ALA A 582 -16.86 -11.95 18.53
N GLY A 583 -16.67 -10.76 19.13
CA GLY A 583 -17.37 -10.32 20.33
C GLY A 583 -18.90 -10.38 20.22
N PHE A 584 -19.49 -10.15 19.05
CA PHE A 584 -20.94 -10.27 18.86
C PHE A 584 -21.45 -11.69 19.08
N GLN A 585 -20.75 -12.68 18.54
CA GLN A 585 -21.10 -14.08 18.77
C GLN A 585 -20.94 -14.43 20.26
N GLN A 586 -19.88 -13.93 20.90
CA GLN A 586 -19.65 -14.15 22.33
C GLN A 586 -20.74 -13.54 23.21
N LEU A 587 -21.25 -12.34 22.87
CA LEU A 587 -22.35 -11.68 23.57
C LEU A 587 -23.69 -12.41 23.41
N THR A 588 -23.88 -13.13 22.31
CA THR A 588 -25.10 -13.94 22.09
C THR A 588 -25.20 -15.08 23.11
N VAL A 589 -24.06 -15.61 23.58
CA VAL A 589 -24.03 -16.60 24.66
C VAL A 589 -24.57 -16.01 25.96
N ASP A 590 -24.18 -14.78 26.31
CA ASP A 590 -24.64 -14.12 27.54
C ASP A 590 -26.15 -13.90 27.53
N LEU A 591 -26.69 -13.46 26.40
CA LEU A 591 -28.13 -13.27 26.21
C LEU A 591 -28.90 -14.60 26.34
N ALA A 592 -28.35 -15.69 25.80
CA ALA A 592 -28.95 -17.02 25.94
C ALA A 592 -28.91 -17.53 27.39
N ILE A 593 -27.86 -17.22 28.16
CA ILE A 593 -27.78 -17.52 29.60
C ILE A 593 -28.85 -16.74 30.36
N GLN A 594 -28.98 -15.43 30.12
CA GLN A 594 -29.96 -14.56 30.76
C GLN A 594 -31.40 -15.00 30.47
N SER A 595 -31.66 -15.45 29.25
CA SER A 595 -32.96 -16.00 28.83
C SER A 595 -33.26 -17.40 29.40
N GLY A 596 -32.36 -18.01 30.17
CA GLY A 596 -32.53 -19.33 30.76
C GLY A 596 -32.30 -20.51 29.79
N ASN A 597 -31.85 -20.26 28.56
CA ASN A 597 -31.62 -21.29 27.54
C ASN A 597 -30.17 -21.80 27.57
N TRP A 598 -29.81 -22.49 28.65
CA TRP A 598 -28.42 -22.84 28.95
C TRP A 598 -27.79 -23.87 28.00
N CYS A 599 -28.59 -24.79 27.44
CA CYS A 599 -28.11 -25.72 26.41
C CYS A 599 -27.69 -24.95 25.14
N ALA A 600 -28.57 -24.07 24.64
CA ALA A 600 -28.26 -23.26 23.46
C ALA A 600 -27.08 -22.33 23.72
N ALA A 601 -26.95 -21.77 24.93
CA ALA A 601 -25.81 -20.93 25.31
C ALA A 601 -24.48 -21.70 25.20
N LEU A 602 -24.40 -22.92 25.75
CA LEU A 602 -23.19 -23.74 25.66
C LEU A 602 -22.89 -24.16 24.22
N GLU A 603 -23.90 -24.51 23.43
CA GLU A 603 -23.74 -24.86 22.01
C GLU A 603 -23.24 -23.67 21.18
N LEU A 604 -23.74 -22.46 21.45
CA LEU A 604 -23.25 -21.22 20.83
C LEU A 604 -21.79 -20.92 21.22
N ALA A 605 -21.44 -21.11 22.49
CA ALA A 605 -20.07 -20.91 22.97
C ALA A 605 -19.09 -21.89 22.29
N GLU A 606 -19.47 -23.17 22.19
CA GLU A 606 -18.68 -24.20 21.52
C GLU A 606 -18.58 -23.93 20.00
N LYS A 607 -19.66 -23.47 19.37
CA LYS A 607 -19.66 -23.08 17.95
C LYS A 607 -18.70 -21.92 17.66
N GLY A 608 -18.79 -20.84 18.44
CA GLY A 608 -17.89 -19.68 18.28
C GLY A 608 -16.43 -20.06 18.50
N LYS A 609 -16.15 -20.91 19.50
CA LYS A 609 -14.81 -21.39 19.77
C LYS A 609 -14.24 -22.25 18.64
N ASN A 610 -15.03 -23.19 18.11
CA ASN A 610 -14.59 -24.04 17.00
C ASN A 610 -14.39 -23.26 15.70
N ALA A 611 -15.19 -22.21 15.44
CA ALA A 611 -14.97 -21.33 14.30
C ALA A 611 -13.57 -20.68 14.36
N CYS A 612 -13.20 -20.13 15.53
CA CYS A 612 -11.87 -19.57 15.75
C CYS A 612 -10.75 -20.61 15.62
N LEU A 613 -10.94 -21.81 16.17
CA LEU A 613 -9.93 -22.89 16.10
C LEU A 613 -9.73 -23.42 14.68
N SER A 614 -10.80 -23.59 13.89
CA SER A 614 -10.71 -23.99 12.48
C SER A 614 -9.91 -23.00 11.66
N TRP A 615 -10.08 -21.70 11.91
CA TRP A 615 -9.31 -20.63 11.25
C TRP A 615 -7.84 -20.60 11.66
N LEU A 616 -7.51 -20.98 12.89
CA LEU A 616 -6.12 -21.04 13.38
C LEU A 616 -5.37 -22.28 12.87
N LEU A 617 -6.06 -23.40 12.63
CA LEU A 617 -5.42 -24.69 12.34
C LEU A 617 -5.44 -25.11 10.86
N TYR A 618 -6.12 -24.37 9.95
CA TYR A 618 -6.20 -24.65 8.51
C TYR A 618 -6.54 -26.11 8.13
N SER A 619 -7.14 -26.91 9.03
CA SER A 619 -7.21 -28.37 8.85
C SER A 619 -8.49 -29.07 9.34
N LEU A 620 -9.49 -28.37 9.88
CA LEU A 620 -10.73 -28.99 10.37
C LEU A 620 -11.90 -28.71 9.42
N GLY A 621 -12.03 -29.57 8.39
CA GLY A 621 -12.98 -29.47 7.28
C GLY A 621 -14.44 -29.87 7.58
N ASP A 622 -15.00 -29.47 8.72
CA ASP A 622 -16.44 -29.59 8.96
C ASP A 622 -16.96 -28.42 9.81
N ASP A 623 -17.99 -27.71 9.34
CA ASP A 623 -18.61 -26.56 10.02
C ASP A 623 -19.55 -26.97 11.16
N SER A 624 -19.82 -28.26 11.33
CA SER A 624 -20.70 -28.73 12.41
C SER A 624 -19.98 -28.70 13.78
N SER A 625 -20.56 -27.98 14.74
CA SER A 625 -20.15 -28.02 16.16
C SER A 625 -21.10 -28.92 16.95
N PRO A 626 -20.61 -29.63 17.99
CA PRO A 626 -21.42 -30.63 18.68
C PRO A 626 -22.57 -29.98 19.46
N THR A 627 -23.72 -30.65 19.47
CA THR A 627 -24.85 -30.32 20.35
C THR A 627 -24.56 -30.72 21.79
N TYR A 628 -25.32 -30.20 22.75
CA TYR A 628 -25.21 -30.56 24.16
C TYR A 628 -25.26 -32.08 24.39
N SER A 629 -26.17 -32.77 23.68
CA SER A 629 -26.28 -34.22 23.73
C SER A 629 -25.02 -34.92 23.22
N GLN A 630 -24.37 -34.39 22.17
CA GLN A 630 -23.11 -34.92 21.67
C GLN A 630 -21.94 -34.64 22.62
N ILE A 631 -21.90 -33.46 23.27
CA ILE A 631 -20.89 -33.12 24.29
C ILE A 631 -20.93 -34.12 25.45
N GLN A 632 -22.13 -34.57 25.86
CA GLN A 632 -22.27 -35.58 26.92
C GLN A 632 -21.61 -36.92 26.61
N ASN A 633 -21.33 -37.23 25.34
CA ASN A 633 -20.62 -38.45 24.99
C ASN A 633 -19.19 -38.47 25.57
N LEU A 634 -18.59 -37.32 25.91
CA LEU A 634 -17.31 -37.24 26.60
C LEU A 634 -17.38 -37.70 28.06
N LEU A 635 -18.58 -37.85 28.61
CA LEU A 635 -18.82 -38.06 30.04
C LEU A 635 -19.25 -39.50 30.35
N ASN A 636 -18.92 -39.93 31.56
CA ASN A 636 -19.44 -41.13 32.22
C ASN A 636 -19.82 -40.76 33.67
N PRO A 637 -20.42 -41.65 34.47
CA PRO A 637 -20.86 -41.31 35.84
C PRO A 637 -19.78 -40.76 36.78
N THR A 638 -18.49 -40.92 36.46
CA THR A 638 -17.35 -40.42 37.26
C THR A 638 -16.62 -39.23 36.63
N THR A 639 -17.13 -38.69 35.51
CA THR A 639 -16.50 -37.60 34.75
C THR A 639 -17.45 -36.41 34.61
N ALA A 640 -16.94 -35.20 34.84
CA ALA A 640 -17.63 -33.93 34.54
C ALA A 640 -16.77 -33.02 33.65
N ILE A 641 -17.39 -32.02 33.04
CA ILE A 641 -16.71 -30.92 32.33
C ILE A 641 -16.91 -29.61 33.08
N ALA A 642 -15.85 -28.84 33.27
CA ALA A 642 -15.91 -27.41 33.55
C ALA A 642 -15.49 -26.63 32.29
N TYR A 643 -16.44 -25.88 31.73
CA TYR A 643 -16.27 -25.12 30.50
C TYR A 643 -16.38 -23.63 30.81
N TRP A 644 -15.34 -22.87 30.52
CA TRP A 644 -15.37 -21.41 30.65
C TRP A 644 -15.73 -20.75 29.33
N HIS A 645 -16.59 -19.75 29.38
CA HIS A 645 -16.86 -18.84 28.28
C HIS A 645 -16.60 -17.41 28.76
N ILE A 646 -15.79 -16.69 28.00
CA ILE A 646 -15.42 -15.30 28.30
C ILE A 646 -15.93 -14.48 27.14
N SER A 647 -16.92 -13.64 27.41
CA SER A 647 -17.44 -12.64 26.48
C SER A 647 -16.86 -11.27 26.82
N PRO A 648 -17.11 -10.21 26.03
CA PRO A 648 -16.72 -8.85 26.39
C PRO A 648 -17.37 -8.29 27.67
N ASN A 649 -18.38 -8.96 28.23
CA ASN A 649 -19.18 -8.46 29.35
C ASN A 649 -19.22 -9.39 30.56
N ALA A 650 -18.92 -10.68 30.38
CA ALA A 650 -19.14 -11.69 31.41
C ALA A 650 -18.14 -12.83 31.32
N LEU A 651 -17.79 -13.36 32.49
CA LEU A 651 -17.09 -14.63 32.65
C LEU A 651 -18.12 -15.66 33.14
N ASN A 652 -18.49 -16.59 32.27
CA ASN A 652 -19.48 -17.62 32.54
C ASN A 652 -18.82 -18.99 32.65
N THR A 653 -19.33 -19.83 33.55
CA THR A 653 -18.86 -21.22 33.71
C THR A 653 -20.03 -22.19 33.55
N PHE A 654 -19.90 -23.15 32.64
CA PHE A 654 -20.84 -24.25 32.45
C PHE A 654 -20.26 -25.53 33.04
N ILE A 655 -21.05 -26.22 33.85
CA ILE A 655 -20.75 -27.57 34.34
C ILE A 655 -21.64 -28.56 33.61
N VAL A 656 -21.01 -29.54 32.97
CA VAL A 656 -21.73 -30.62 32.29
C VAL A 656 -21.50 -31.92 33.06
N LYS A 657 -22.60 -32.53 33.52
CA LYS A 657 -22.62 -33.84 34.18
C LYS A 657 -23.20 -34.91 33.25
N HIS A 658 -22.79 -36.16 33.46
CA HIS A 658 -23.30 -37.30 32.71
C HIS A 658 -24.83 -37.45 32.88
N ASN A 659 -25.56 -37.56 31.77
CA ASN A 659 -27.02 -37.69 31.72
C ASN A 659 -27.82 -36.54 32.38
N ALA A 660 -27.22 -35.37 32.60
CA ALA A 660 -27.95 -34.20 33.10
C ALA A 660 -28.81 -33.57 31.99
N PRO A 661 -30.07 -33.18 32.24
CA PRO A 661 -30.96 -32.66 31.19
C PRO A 661 -30.51 -31.31 30.61
N SER A 662 -29.73 -30.53 31.37
CA SER A 662 -29.15 -29.25 30.95
C SER A 662 -27.81 -29.02 31.68
N PRO A 663 -26.91 -28.17 31.13
CA PRO A 663 -25.70 -27.78 31.84
C PRO A 663 -26.05 -26.90 33.04
N ILE A 664 -25.24 -26.93 34.09
CA ILE A 664 -25.38 -26.03 35.25
C ILE A 664 -24.55 -24.79 34.97
N VAL A 665 -25.14 -23.61 35.04
CA VAL A 665 -24.40 -22.35 34.96
C VAL A 665 -24.05 -21.89 36.38
N VAL A 666 -22.77 -21.76 36.68
CA VAL A 666 -22.31 -21.33 38.02
C VAL A 666 -22.45 -19.81 38.14
N SER A 667 -23.58 -19.38 38.71
CA SER A 667 -23.91 -17.99 39.02
C SER A 667 -24.54 -17.89 40.43
N PRO A 668 -24.11 -16.97 41.30
CA PRO A 668 -24.60 -16.91 42.68
C PRO A 668 -25.98 -16.24 42.87
N GLN A 669 -26.92 -16.38 41.93
CA GLN A 669 -28.29 -15.81 42.04
C GLN A 669 -29.43 -16.73 41.60
N LEU A 670 -29.34 -18.04 41.83
CA LEU A 670 -30.50 -18.95 41.70
C LEU A 670 -31.09 -19.39 43.05
N SER A 671 -30.91 -18.59 44.10
CA SER A 671 -31.54 -18.80 45.41
C SER A 671 -32.76 -17.90 45.71
N THR A 672 -33.32 -17.20 44.72
CA THR A 672 -34.62 -16.53 44.88
C THR A 672 -35.52 -16.76 43.68
N ILE A 673 -36.52 -17.62 43.86
CA ILE A 673 -37.71 -17.72 43.02
C ILE A 673 -38.46 -16.40 43.17
N ASN A 674 -38.21 -15.43 42.30
CA ASN A 674 -39.14 -14.41 41.80
C ASN A 674 -38.38 -13.41 40.90
N PRO A 675 -38.92 -13.03 39.73
CA PRO A 675 -38.38 -11.92 38.96
C PRO A 675 -38.51 -10.63 39.77
N PRO A 676 -37.52 -9.73 39.78
CA PRO A 676 -37.69 -8.42 40.39
C PRO A 676 -38.76 -7.65 39.61
N GLU A 677 -39.75 -7.09 40.32
CA GLU A 677 -40.65 -6.09 39.76
C GLU A 677 -39.84 -4.88 39.28
N GLU A 678 -40.19 -4.35 38.11
CA GLU A 678 -39.51 -3.30 37.32
C GLU A 678 -39.19 -1.96 38.03
N ASN A 679 -39.35 -1.82 39.35
CA ASN A 679 -39.17 -0.54 40.06
C ASN A 679 -38.38 -0.59 41.37
N GLN A 680 -37.51 -1.59 41.57
CA GLN A 680 -36.57 -1.60 42.71
C GLN A 680 -35.12 -1.85 42.26
N ALA A 681 -34.56 -0.94 41.47
CA ALA A 681 -33.11 -0.71 41.45
C ALA A 681 -32.71 0.08 42.72
N SER A 682 -32.81 -0.54 43.89
CA SER A 682 -32.52 0.10 45.19
C SER A 682 -31.32 -0.48 45.93
N ASP A 683 -30.45 -1.23 45.27
CA ASP A 683 -29.07 -1.39 45.72
C ASP A 683 -28.18 -1.41 44.48
N GLY A 684 -27.28 -0.42 44.37
CA GLY A 684 -26.40 -0.18 43.22
C GLY A 684 -25.30 -1.23 43.03
N GLN A 685 -25.63 -2.52 43.15
CA GLN A 685 -24.70 -3.63 43.01
C GLN A 685 -24.70 -4.17 41.58
N LEU A 686 -23.51 -4.22 40.96
CA LEU A 686 -23.29 -4.81 39.64
C LEU A 686 -23.67 -6.30 39.61
N PRO A 687 -24.21 -6.82 38.48
CA PRO A 687 -24.38 -8.25 38.30
C PRO A 687 -23.07 -9.01 38.54
N THR A 688 -23.12 -10.11 39.30
CA THR A 688 -21.90 -10.79 39.78
C THR A 688 -21.00 -11.29 38.65
N THR A 689 -21.56 -11.73 37.53
CA THR A 689 -20.80 -12.18 36.34
C THR A 689 -20.02 -11.04 35.68
N VAL A 690 -20.59 -9.82 35.67
CA VAL A 690 -19.93 -8.60 35.18
C VAL A 690 -18.81 -8.17 36.13
N LYS A 691 -19.05 -8.26 37.45
CA LYS A 691 -18.03 -7.99 38.47
C LYS A 691 -16.84 -8.94 38.33
N ARG A 692 -17.10 -10.26 38.23
CA ARG A 692 -16.06 -11.29 38.05
C ARG A 692 -15.26 -11.10 36.76
N HIS A 693 -15.92 -10.73 35.66
CA HIS A 693 -15.25 -10.41 34.41
C HIS A 693 -14.26 -9.26 34.58
N ARG A 694 -14.65 -8.17 35.26
CA ARG A 694 -13.75 -7.04 35.52
C ARG A 694 -12.58 -7.39 36.41
N GLU A 695 -12.83 -8.15 37.47
CA GLU A 695 -11.77 -8.65 38.34
C GLU A 695 -10.79 -9.52 37.54
N PHE A 696 -11.30 -10.38 36.64
CA PHE A 696 -10.49 -11.18 35.75
C PHE A 696 -9.65 -10.33 34.79
N GLU A 697 -10.24 -9.35 34.10
CA GLU A 697 -9.51 -8.45 33.20
C GLU A 697 -8.41 -7.69 33.93
N ALA A 698 -8.71 -7.13 35.10
CA ALA A 698 -7.74 -6.43 35.93
C ALA A 698 -6.61 -7.37 36.39
N TRP A 699 -6.96 -8.60 36.78
CA TRP A 699 -6.00 -9.62 37.17
C TRP A 699 -5.09 -10.04 36.01
N VAL A 700 -5.63 -10.26 34.80
CA VAL A 700 -4.84 -10.58 33.60
C VAL A 700 -3.88 -9.43 33.25
N GLN A 701 -4.35 -8.19 33.31
CA GLN A 701 -3.52 -7.00 33.07
C GLN A 701 -2.36 -6.91 34.07
N ASN A 702 -2.64 -7.06 35.37
CA ASN A 702 -1.61 -7.04 36.40
C ASN A 702 -0.61 -8.19 36.23
N SER A 703 -1.10 -9.40 35.96
CA SER A 703 -0.27 -10.59 35.74
C SER A 703 0.65 -10.45 34.53
N ASN A 704 0.16 -9.87 33.42
CA ASN A 704 0.99 -9.61 32.25
C ASN A 704 2.09 -8.57 32.54
N LYS A 705 1.78 -7.54 33.33
CA LYS A 705 2.76 -6.52 33.74
C LYS A 705 3.86 -7.13 34.60
N GLU A 706 3.49 -7.88 35.63
CA GLU A 706 4.46 -8.56 36.50
C GLU A 706 5.33 -9.57 35.73
N TYR A 707 4.76 -10.28 34.76
CA TYR A 707 5.51 -11.20 33.91
C TYR A 707 6.49 -10.47 32.96
N ALA A 708 6.10 -9.31 32.44
CA ALA A 708 6.99 -8.47 31.64
C ALA A 708 8.19 -7.98 32.48
N ASP A 709 7.93 -7.46 33.68
CA ASP A 709 8.97 -7.04 34.64
C ASP A 709 9.93 -8.21 34.96
N TYR A 710 9.40 -9.41 35.22
CA TYR A 710 10.22 -10.61 35.45
C TYR A 710 11.12 -10.97 34.26
N ARG A 711 10.57 -10.92 33.04
CA ARG A 711 11.31 -11.26 31.82
C ARG A 711 12.46 -10.29 31.57
N GLU A 712 12.25 -9.00 31.80
CA GLU A 712 13.28 -7.97 31.64
C GLU A 712 14.42 -8.12 32.66
N ILE A 713 14.09 -8.39 33.92
CA ILE A 713 15.08 -8.65 34.97
C ILE A 713 15.95 -9.85 34.57
N LYS A 714 15.35 -10.96 34.16
CA LYS A 714 16.09 -12.18 33.78
C LYS A 714 16.96 -11.97 32.54
N TYR A 715 16.47 -11.23 31.54
CA TYR A 715 17.25 -10.89 30.35
C TYR A 715 18.46 -10.01 30.70
N SER A 716 18.31 -9.06 31.64
CA SER A 716 19.40 -8.21 32.11
C SER A 716 20.50 -8.98 32.86
N GLU A 717 20.12 -10.03 33.60
CA GLU A 717 21.04 -10.93 34.31
C GLU A 717 21.81 -11.86 33.34
N GLU A 718 21.15 -12.37 32.30
CA GLU A 718 21.75 -13.30 31.33
C GLU A 718 22.70 -12.62 30.32
N VAL A 719 22.44 -11.36 29.96
CA VAL A 719 23.19 -10.67 28.90
C VAL A 719 24.40 -9.87 29.41
N GLY A 720 24.57 -9.72 30.73
CA GLY A 720 25.74 -9.05 31.33
C GLY A 720 25.95 -7.61 30.85
N GLN A 721 24.90 -6.96 30.33
CA GLN A 721 24.96 -5.61 29.78
C GLN A 721 24.70 -4.58 30.88
N SER A 722 25.78 -4.00 31.40
CA SER A 722 25.76 -2.72 32.08
C SER A 722 25.53 -1.59 31.05
N THR A 723 24.28 -1.38 30.62
CA THR A 723 23.89 -0.13 29.94
C THR A 723 23.47 0.91 31.00
N TRP A 724 23.99 2.12 30.86
CA TRP A 724 23.83 3.26 31.77
C TRP A 724 22.40 3.83 31.84
N ARG A 725 21.42 3.20 31.18
CA ARG A 725 20.00 3.59 31.13
C ARG A 725 19.08 2.76 32.02
N VAL A 726 19.62 1.99 32.96
CA VAL A 726 18.82 1.51 34.10
C VAL A 726 18.59 2.72 35.01
N SER A 727 17.37 3.28 34.97
CA SER A 727 17.00 4.51 35.67
C SER A 727 17.36 4.46 37.16
N GLU A 728 17.61 5.61 37.78
CA GLU A 728 17.97 5.71 39.20
C GLU A 728 16.89 5.10 40.14
N ALA A 729 15.65 4.96 39.64
CA ALA A 729 14.54 4.24 40.28
C ALA A 729 14.75 2.71 40.39
N PHE A 730 15.62 2.12 39.57
CA PHE A 730 15.94 0.69 39.61
C PHE A 730 16.99 0.34 40.68
N ARG A 731 17.88 1.27 41.06
CA ARG A 731 18.89 1.03 42.11
C ARG A 731 18.32 1.06 43.52
N SER A 732 17.13 1.64 43.72
CA SER A 732 16.46 1.73 45.03
C SER A 732 15.46 0.61 45.28
N ARG A 733 15.09 -0.18 44.26
CA ARG A 733 14.32 -1.42 44.44
C ARG A 733 15.28 -2.53 44.85
N SER A 734 15.53 -2.62 46.15
CA SER A 734 16.09 -3.81 46.77
C SER A 734 15.34 -5.04 46.26
N VAL A 735 16.03 -5.94 45.56
CA VAL A 735 15.54 -7.25 45.17
C VAL A 735 15.02 -7.96 46.44
N PRO A 736 13.71 -8.13 46.63
CA PRO A 736 13.24 -9.01 47.67
C PRO A 736 13.55 -10.43 47.20
N GLN A 737 14.18 -11.22 48.08
CA GLN A 737 14.28 -12.68 47.97
C GLN A 737 12.89 -13.37 48.10
N GLU A 738 11.85 -12.84 47.46
CA GLU A 738 10.50 -13.41 47.42
C GLU A 738 10.34 -14.19 46.10
N ARG A 739 10.73 -15.47 46.09
CA ARG A 739 9.78 -16.60 46.12
C ARG A 739 8.57 -16.40 45.19
N ASN A 740 8.58 -17.14 44.09
CA ASN A 740 7.42 -17.67 43.35
C ASN A 740 6.06 -17.11 43.84
N ARG A 741 5.58 -15.97 43.28
CA ARG A 741 4.26 -15.37 43.55
C ARG A 741 3.11 -16.04 42.78
N LEU A 742 3.44 -17.03 41.95
CA LEU A 742 2.48 -17.86 41.25
C LEU A 742 1.37 -18.45 42.17
N PRO A 743 1.65 -18.90 43.41
CA PRO A 743 0.62 -19.37 44.33
C PRO A 743 -0.41 -18.29 44.68
N ASP A 744 0.04 -17.07 44.98
CA ASP A 744 -0.83 -15.94 45.32
C ASP A 744 -1.69 -15.52 44.12
N LEU A 745 -1.06 -15.42 42.93
CA LEU A 745 -1.76 -15.14 41.67
C LEU A 745 -2.81 -16.20 41.33
N LEU A 746 -2.50 -17.49 41.55
CA LEU A 746 -3.43 -18.59 41.35
C LEU A 746 -4.55 -18.59 42.41
N GLU A 747 -4.26 -18.22 43.66
CA GLU A 747 -5.29 -18.09 44.70
C GLU A 747 -6.32 -17.01 44.32
N ASP A 748 -5.85 -15.84 43.84
CA ASP A 748 -6.72 -14.77 43.37
C ASP A 748 -7.52 -15.19 42.13
N LEU A 749 -6.88 -15.87 41.17
CA LEU A 749 -7.58 -16.44 40.02
C LEU A 749 -8.64 -17.46 40.46
N GLY A 750 -8.36 -18.28 41.46
CA GLY A 750 -9.31 -19.25 42.02
C GLY A 750 -10.56 -18.58 42.59
N LYS A 751 -10.41 -17.45 43.28
CA LYS A 751 -11.54 -16.63 43.77
C LYS A 751 -12.34 -16.03 42.62
N ILE A 752 -11.66 -15.48 41.60
CA ILE A 752 -12.30 -14.89 40.41
C ILE A 752 -13.06 -15.94 39.60
N LEU A 753 -12.51 -17.15 39.48
CA LEU A 753 -13.14 -18.29 38.79
C LEU A 753 -14.19 -19.00 39.65
N ASP A 754 -14.34 -18.64 40.92
CA ASP A 754 -15.30 -19.20 41.87
C ASP A 754 -15.20 -20.74 41.92
N ILE A 755 -13.97 -21.22 42.15
CA ILE A 755 -13.65 -22.64 42.10
C ILE A 755 -14.42 -23.42 43.18
N ASP A 756 -14.67 -22.82 44.34
CA ASP A 756 -15.50 -23.42 45.39
C ASP A 756 -16.92 -23.70 44.90
N ALA A 757 -17.57 -22.75 44.20
CA ALA A 757 -18.90 -22.98 43.63
C ALA A 757 -18.87 -24.04 42.52
N ILE A 758 -17.80 -24.09 41.72
CA ILE A 758 -17.61 -25.12 40.70
C ILE A 758 -17.50 -26.52 41.35
N VAL A 759 -16.65 -26.66 42.37
CA VAL A 759 -16.45 -27.92 43.11
C VAL A 759 -17.75 -28.37 43.77
N ASN A 760 -18.48 -27.47 44.42
CA ASN A 760 -19.79 -27.75 45.02
C ASN A 760 -20.84 -28.19 43.99
N ALA A 761 -20.86 -27.57 42.81
CA ALA A 761 -21.76 -27.95 41.72
C ALA A 761 -21.42 -29.35 41.17
N ILE A 762 -20.14 -29.69 41.11
CA ILE A 762 -19.65 -30.99 40.61
C ILE A 762 -19.90 -32.10 41.63
N SER A 763 -19.63 -31.90 42.91
CA SER A 763 -19.77 -32.94 43.95
C SER A 763 -20.46 -32.40 45.20
N PRO A 764 -21.80 -32.26 45.18
CA PRO A 764 -22.54 -31.88 46.37
C PRO A 764 -22.46 -33.01 47.42
N ASP A 765 -22.42 -32.65 48.71
CA ASP A 765 -22.15 -33.53 49.87
C ASP A 765 -23.03 -34.80 50.02
N ASN A 766 -24.02 -35.03 49.13
CA ASN A 766 -25.04 -36.07 49.22
C ASN A 766 -25.10 -37.07 48.03
N GLU A 767 -24.15 -37.06 47.07
CA GLU A 767 -24.14 -38.00 45.92
C GLU A 767 -23.45 -39.35 46.23
N THR A 768 -24.02 -40.46 45.74
CA THR A 768 -23.59 -41.85 46.01
C THR A 768 -22.44 -42.36 45.12
N SER A 769 -21.91 -41.52 44.22
CA SER A 769 -20.72 -41.83 43.41
C SER A 769 -19.94 -40.53 43.15
N PRO A 770 -18.73 -40.36 43.73
CA PRO A 770 -17.98 -39.12 43.58
C PRO A 770 -17.43 -38.99 42.15
N ILE A 771 -17.54 -37.80 41.59
CA ILE A 771 -16.84 -37.45 40.34
C ILE A 771 -15.35 -37.46 40.63
N ALA A 772 -14.60 -38.27 39.88
CA ALA A 772 -13.16 -38.44 40.06
C ALA A 772 -12.34 -37.81 38.93
N ASN A 773 -12.95 -37.59 37.75
CA ASN A 773 -12.28 -37.05 36.57
C ASN A 773 -12.93 -35.73 36.15
N LEU A 774 -12.12 -34.72 35.88
CA LEU A 774 -12.57 -33.40 35.43
C LEU A 774 -11.94 -33.04 34.09
N ILE A 775 -12.78 -32.74 33.11
CA ILE A 775 -12.35 -32.20 31.83
C ILE A 775 -12.45 -30.67 31.92
N LEU A 776 -11.33 -29.98 31.74
CA LEU A 776 -11.26 -28.53 31.68
C LEU A 776 -11.27 -28.07 30.23
N ILE A 777 -12.17 -27.15 29.91
CA ILE A 777 -12.23 -26.46 28.62
C ILE A 777 -12.06 -24.96 28.87
N PRO A 778 -10.80 -24.46 28.95
CA PRO A 778 -10.49 -23.04 29.15
C PRO A 778 -10.90 -22.19 27.95
N HIS A 779 -11.03 -20.88 28.07
CA HIS A 779 -11.26 -19.97 26.93
C HIS A 779 -10.31 -18.77 26.99
N GLN A 780 -9.89 -18.27 25.82
CA GLN A 780 -8.98 -17.13 25.68
C GLN A 780 -7.73 -17.25 26.59
N ASP A 781 -7.42 -16.23 27.41
CA ASP A 781 -6.24 -16.20 28.27
C ASP A 781 -6.16 -17.34 29.28
N LEU A 782 -7.29 -17.98 29.63
CA LEU A 782 -7.29 -19.12 30.56
C LEU A 782 -6.50 -20.32 30.02
N HIS A 783 -6.27 -20.42 28.70
CA HIS A 783 -5.39 -21.43 28.12
C HIS A 783 -3.93 -21.30 28.56
N ARG A 784 -3.52 -20.13 29.05
CA ARG A 784 -2.13 -19.82 29.43
C ARG A 784 -1.80 -20.24 30.87
N PHE A 785 -2.80 -20.54 31.69
CA PHE A 785 -2.63 -20.74 33.13
C PHE A 785 -2.87 -22.19 33.56
N PRO A 786 -2.15 -22.69 34.58
CA PRO A 786 -2.28 -24.06 35.05
C PRO A 786 -3.49 -24.23 35.97
N LEU A 787 -4.71 -24.12 35.40
CA LEU A 787 -5.99 -24.16 36.13
C LEU A 787 -6.20 -25.38 37.03
N HIS A 788 -5.55 -26.52 36.75
CA HIS A 788 -5.69 -27.75 37.52
C HIS A 788 -5.21 -27.60 38.97
N PHE A 789 -4.28 -26.68 39.26
CA PHE A 789 -3.86 -26.38 40.63
C PHE A 789 -4.95 -25.72 41.48
N LEU A 790 -5.99 -25.18 40.84
CA LEU A 790 -7.09 -24.54 41.55
C LEU A 790 -8.05 -25.57 42.16
N PHE A 791 -8.02 -26.82 41.68
CA PHE A 791 -8.95 -27.86 42.09
C PHE A 791 -8.37 -28.76 43.20
N PRO A 792 -9.23 -29.34 44.07
CA PRO A 792 -8.78 -30.28 45.10
C PRO A 792 -8.08 -31.52 44.53
N GLU A 793 -7.12 -32.08 45.28
CA GLU A 793 -6.27 -33.21 44.83
C GLU A 793 -7.03 -34.50 44.48
N GLN A 794 -8.28 -34.62 44.90
CA GLN A 794 -9.14 -35.77 44.59
C GLN A 794 -9.51 -35.88 43.10
N PHE A 795 -9.38 -34.80 42.32
CA PHE A 795 -9.74 -34.80 40.90
C PHE A 795 -8.54 -35.11 40.00
N THR A 796 -8.75 -36.00 39.03
CA THR A 796 -7.85 -36.19 37.91
C THR A 796 -8.26 -35.28 36.76
N VAL A 797 -7.39 -34.38 36.32
CA VAL A 797 -7.72 -33.33 35.33
C VAL A 797 -7.24 -33.70 33.92
N THR A 798 -8.07 -33.39 32.91
CA THR A 798 -7.74 -33.46 31.48
C THR A 798 -8.08 -32.12 30.81
N TYR A 799 -7.18 -31.58 29.98
CA TYR A 799 -7.44 -30.36 29.22
C TYR A 799 -7.91 -30.68 27.80
N LEU A 800 -8.95 -29.99 27.34
CA LEU A 800 -9.37 -30.02 25.94
C LEU A 800 -9.44 -28.60 25.37
N PRO A 801 -8.94 -28.36 24.13
CA PRO A 801 -9.10 -27.08 23.46
C PRO A 801 -10.57 -26.79 23.13
N SER A 802 -11.37 -27.80 22.79
CA SER A 802 -12.84 -27.71 22.63
C SER A 802 -13.48 -29.09 22.81
N ALA A 803 -14.81 -29.14 22.98
CA ALA A 803 -15.52 -30.41 23.08
C ALA A 803 -15.47 -31.20 21.77
N LYS A 804 -15.54 -30.51 20.62
CA LYS A 804 -15.40 -31.10 19.28
C LYS A 804 -14.07 -31.84 19.12
N ILE A 805 -12.97 -31.23 19.54
CA ILE A 805 -11.64 -31.86 19.48
C ILE A 805 -11.62 -33.11 20.36
N GLY A 806 -12.14 -33.02 21.58
CA GLY A 806 -12.28 -34.19 22.47
C GLY A 806 -13.03 -35.35 21.82
N LEU A 807 -14.15 -35.05 21.14
CA LEU A 807 -14.95 -36.06 20.44
C LEU A 807 -14.18 -36.68 19.27
N SER A 808 -13.49 -35.87 18.46
CA SER A 808 -12.69 -36.37 17.34
C SER A 808 -11.53 -37.27 17.79
N LEU A 809 -10.90 -36.94 18.93
CA LEU A 809 -9.81 -37.75 19.49
C LEU A 809 -10.31 -39.12 19.95
N ARG A 810 -11.58 -39.24 20.34
CA ARG A 810 -12.20 -40.50 20.78
C ARG A 810 -12.27 -41.57 19.70
N ASP A 811 -12.40 -41.13 18.46
CA ASP A 811 -12.50 -42.01 17.31
C ASP A 811 -11.12 -42.47 16.80
N HIS A 812 -10.02 -41.97 17.39
CA HIS A 812 -8.65 -42.40 17.08
C HIS A 812 -8.15 -43.51 18.02
N ALA A 813 -7.39 -44.47 17.45
CA ALA A 813 -6.89 -45.67 18.14
C ALA A 813 -6.05 -45.41 19.41
N ASN A 814 -5.49 -44.20 19.58
CA ASN A 814 -4.67 -43.79 20.72
C ASN A 814 -5.38 -42.83 21.70
N TYR A 815 -6.71 -42.74 21.67
CA TYR A 815 -7.50 -41.86 22.55
C TYR A 815 -7.12 -41.98 24.04
N GLN A 816 -6.92 -43.23 24.50
CA GLN A 816 -6.52 -43.52 25.87
C GLN A 816 -5.11 -42.99 26.19
N GLU A 817 -4.15 -43.04 25.26
CA GLU A 817 -2.79 -42.51 25.50
C GLU A 817 -2.74 -40.98 25.55
N ILE A 818 -3.55 -40.30 24.72
CA ILE A 818 -3.59 -38.82 24.64
C ILE A 818 -4.33 -38.22 25.85
N ILE A 819 -5.42 -38.84 26.30
CA ILE A 819 -6.12 -38.45 27.53
C ILE A 819 -5.36 -38.86 28.80
N ASN A 820 -4.50 -39.87 28.73
CA ASN A 820 -3.70 -40.32 29.88
C ASN A 820 -2.44 -39.45 30.16
N GLN A 821 -2.29 -38.26 29.55
CA GLN A 821 -1.57 -37.16 30.22
C GLN A 821 -2.38 -36.63 31.43
N LYS A 822 -2.82 -37.56 32.29
CA LYS A 822 -3.46 -37.27 33.56
C LYS A 822 -2.41 -36.60 34.43
N ILE A 823 -2.66 -35.36 34.82
CA ILE A 823 -1.84 -34.67 35.81
C ILE A 823 -2.43 -35.02 37.18
N PRO A 824 -1.86 -35.97 37.95
CA PRO A 824 -2.21 -36.10 39.35
C PRO A 824 -1.77 -34.82 40.07
N ILE A 825 -2.69 -34.17 40.77
CA ILE A 825 -2.39 -32.97 41.56
C ILE A 825 -1.53 -33.45 42.75
N SER A 826 -0.24 -33.09 42.77
CA SER A 826 0.67 -33.46 43.86
C SER A 826 1.23 -32.22 44.56
N ALA A 827 1.20 -32.21 45.89
CA ALA A 827 1.59 -31.09 46.75
C ALA A 827 3.05 -30.56 46.65
N ASN A 828 3.92 -31.10 45.77
CA ASN A 828 5.37 -30.87 45.82
C ASN A 828 6.02 -30.30 44.54
N SER A 829 5.28 -29.70 43.62
CA SER A 829 5.85 -29.03 42.44
C SER A 829 5.36 -27.59 42.31
N TYR A 830 5.93 -26.69 43.12
CA TYR A 830 5.87 -25.23 42.95
C TYR A 830 7.09 -24.72 42.20
#